data_AF-A0A953Q9H8-F1
#
_entry.id   AF-A0A953Q9H8-F1
#
_cell.length_a   1.000
_cell.length_b   1.000
_cell.length_c   1.000
_cell.angle_alpha   90.00
_cell.angle_beta   90.00
_cell.angle_gamma   90.00
#
_symmetry.space_group_name_H-M   'P 1'
#
loop_
_entity.id
_entity.type
_entity.pdbx_description
1 polymer ?
#
loop_
_entity_poly.entity_id
_entity_poly.type
_entity_poly.pdbx_seq_one_letter_code
_entity_poly.pdbx_strand_id
1 'polypeptide(L)'
;MNTKNHKLSVDQIQNLEIDRNGRVMPRLNDLDPLENTLLSALYPDIKVASVNVPVEPLDEYEESKVENTMARLAWQGVHYKLVGASGSAKKGKFYFVDQEHSRRIAERFQHWPQAAIVYFGILVSPCKVMMEESEARVLVVPDHSLGTNDCRGWIRRSAFGKLQQKHGVELLDREVTRLLHQNCPDGHDKHLSPAERERSVLEETAKREMAGKLLHSERFYQFRMAFHDTQAKGSFKIMEDDVADALETDFILPESAVKPGLKTPAAMYSIFGPGRRFRGRIAIGIRELSRQLEFESSYTLVEHAPDDSIQLEILPQAMGQVRKLSAAVGEGRYGELLEILGRPQDKSLADGVEQGFKDDFNVVEGLLLADASGHIVRHPYVNNQLNKLLARWAFRVATGGGFRLPAFALADDGYLFLKDGKVLHGSDWIPQHRAIVPLSSKQGLCVRYPIRMFDDLLPFENLSDGEIDNQLREHLCRQQCVMSKPELERLIARQLRLEGTYVLHSDTAKKNGGDYDFDWVCVIESDRFPRFVESRFRKGMGQQQGKTKLNKAKDPWFNLEHVAMKARGNHIGSITDLMTSCRADGREDLADQLAKELQNALDSLKWQVQPNLTLVADIRQQVNQAPWLRYKNERRISDLPLHLDVADTDSIGKLYNHVRKEIEDLLINKASIEAFKSLVVGEEVTREMMKECRFVNQAYAAMIAKIAARREHLKAHLEKAKAEWEEVRQSPDKELRRQKLFAMNQARGTCRCDEERGKYEMKSVLAFIRIWAQNKTENRMGWLQALNRVVSRGERSSGSILFLAFPQELIVKLAERTGGRFVRVHVPRLYEGFVRTDSSGRVFLVDPINGGQKHTFLFKLKDGNILLDDKPEQTQSDAFPMTGLELALLGRHPHGKPWWRDEDREVARQALESVEAAHLAERLISTVSGVNFSIVAAEGAFPSFSSGPHFLLKPSTRREDS
;
A
#
# COMPACT_ATOMS: atom_id res chain seq x y z
N MET A 1 23.65 22.81 -16.65
CA MET A 1 23.11 22.28 -15.38
C MET A 1 23.53 20.82 -15.28
N ASN A 2 24.12 20.39 -14.17
CA ASN A 2 24.51 18.99 -13.98
C ASN A 2 23.23 18.20 -13.64
N THR A 3 22.73 17.37 -14.56
CA THR A 3 21.55 16.52 -14.38
C THR A 3 21.91 15.35 -13.47
N LYS A 4 22.13 15.63 -12.17
CA LYS A 4 22.24 14.57 -11.18
C LYS A 4 20.86 13.94 -10.99
N ASN A 5 20.71 12.72 -11.45
CA ASN A 5 19.56 11.89 -11.09
C ASN A 5 19.68 11.53 -9.60
N HIS A 6 18.74 12.00 -8.78
CA HIS A 6 18.73 11.74 -7.34
C HIS A 6 18.18 10.33 -7.10
N LYS A 7 19.07 9.33 -7.17
CA LYS A 7 18.70 7.92 -7.05
C LYS A 7 19.75 7.17 -6.23
N LEU A 8 19.30 6.44 -5.22
CA LEU A 8 20.14 5.48 -4.52
C LEU A 8 20.27 4.22 -5.37
N SER A 9 21.47 3.64 -5.41
CA SER A 9 21.71 2.39 -6.12
C SER A 9 20.93 1.23 -5.49
N VAL A 10 20.65 0.19 -6.28
CA VAL A 10 19.93 -0.99 -5.79
C VAL A 10 20.65 -1.64 -4.61
N ASP A 11 21.99 -1.61 -4.60
CA ASP A 11 22.81 -2.18 -3.53
C ASP A 11 22.73 -1.39 -2.21
N GLN A 12 22.35 -0.12 -2.27
CA GLN A 12 22.15 0.73 -1.10
C GLN A 12 20.80 0.51 -0.40
N ILE A 13 19.85 -0.18 -1.04
CA ILE A 13 18.49 -0.36 -0.51
C ILE A 13 18.23 -1.83 -0.18
N GLN A 14 17.88 -2.09 1.07
CA GLN A 14 17.48 -3.41 1.55
C GLN A 14 16.00 -3.41 1.91
N ASN A 15 15.30 -4.51 1.60
CA ASN A 15 13.95 -4.74 2.09
C ASN A 15 13.95 -5.97 2.98
N LEU A 16 13.55 -5.77 4.22
CA LEU A 16 13.60 -6.79 5.25
C LEU A 16 12.24 -6.93 5.93
N GLU A 17 12.05 -8.05 6.59
CA GLU A 17 10.91 -8.37 7.43
C GLU A 17 11.40 -8.96 8.74
N ILE A 18 10.82 -8.54 9.86
CA ILE A 18 11.00 -9.11 11.18
C ILE A 18 9.72 -9.86 11.51
N ASP A 19 9.82 -11.16 11.80
CA ASP A 19 8.68 -11.95 12.25
C ASP A 19 8.43 -11.78 13.77
N ARG A 20 7.32 -12.35 14.27
CA ARG A 20 6.98 -12.32 15.71
C ARG A 20 8.02 -12.94 16.65
N ASN A 21 8.93 -13.76 16.10
CA ASN A 21 10.01 -14.39 16.86
C ASN A 21 11.31 -13.57 16.81
N GLY A 22 11.31 -12.39 16.17
CA GLY A 22 12.50 -11.56 15.99
C GLY A 22 13.44 -12.07 14.88
N ARG A 23 12.98 -12.94 13.98
CA ARG A 23 13.81 -13.41 12.85
C ARG A 23 13.76 -12.41 11.71
N VAL A 24 14.93 -12.03 11.20
CA VAL A 24 15.08 -11.12 10.05
C VAL A 24 15.13 -11.93 8.76
N MET A 25 14.31 -11.57 7.77
CA MET A 25 14.25 -12.21 6.45
C MET A 25 14.23 -11.16 5.32
N PRO A 26 14.83 -11.44 4.15
CA PRO A 26 14.75 -10.55 3.00
C PRO A 26 13.38 -10.61 2.33
N ARG A 27 12.90 -9.47 1.82
CA ARG A 27 11.62 -9.34 1.14
C ARG A 27 11.81 -9.00 -0.34
N LEU A 28 11.51 -9.96 -1.21
CA LEU A 28 11.88 -9.93 -2.64
C LEU A 28 11.06 -8.99 -3.54
N ASN A 29 10.03 -8.29 -3.05
CA ASN A 29 9.01 -7.68 -3.94
C ASN A 29 8.74 -6.17 -3.71
N ASP A 30 9.44 -5.46 -2.82
CA ASP A 30 9.10 -4.07 -2.47
C ASP A 30 10.32 -3.13 -2.53
N LEU A 31 11.18 -3.22 -3.55
CA LEU A 31 12.22 -2.20 -3.77
C LEU A 31 11.56 -0.85 -4.08
N ASP A 32 11.32 -0.04 -3.05
CA ASP A 32 11.10 1.39 -3.21
C ASP A 32 12.44 1.97 -3.67
N PRO A 33 12.59 2.40 -4.93
CA PRO A 33 13.88 2.82 -5.47
C PRO A 33 14.41 4.13 -4.84
N LEU A 34 13.65 4.72 -3.89
CA LEU A 34 13.90 6.02 -3.24
C LEU A 34 14.38 7.10 -4.23
N GLU A 35 13.82 7.05 -5.44
CA GLU A 35 14.16 7.93 -6.55
C GLU A 35 13.46 9.29 -6.40
N ASN A 36 14.20 10.36 -6.69
CA ASN A 36 13.77 11.74 -6.52
C ASN A 36 13.27 12.04 -5.09
N THR A 37 14.01 11.58 -4.09
CA THR A 37 13.71 11.81 -2.67
C THR A 37 14.68 12.81 -2.05
N LEU A 38 14.24 13.58 -1.04
CA LEU A 38 15.15 14.44 -0.27
C LEU A 38 16.26 13.63 0.41
N LEU A 39 15.98 12.38 0.83
CA LEU A 39 16.99 11.50 1.40
C LEU A 39 18.14 11.26 0.41
N SER A 40 17.81 10.89 -0.83
CA SER A 40 18.81 10.66 -1.88
C SER A 40 19.59 11.91 -2.29
N ALA A 41 18.97 13.09 -2.21
CA ALA A 41 19.63 14.37 -2.52
C ALA A 41 20.60 14.80 -1.40
N LEU A 42 20.19 14.62 -0.14
CA LEU A 42 20.98 15.05 1.02
C LEU A 42 22.10 14.06 1.38
N TYR A 43 21.87 12.76 1.18
CA TYR A 43 22.77 11.69 1.60
C TYR A 43 22.94 10.66 0.47
N PRO A 44 23.69 10.97 -0.60
CA PRO A 44 23.81 10.10 -1.76
C PRO A 44 24.48 8.75 -1.44
N ASP A 45 25.34 8.69 -0.42
CA ASP A 45 26.08 7.48 -0.04
C ASP A 45 25.41 6.65 1.06
N ILE A 46 24.21 7.05 1.50
CA ILE A 46 23.49 6.37 2.59
C ILE A 46 23.07 4.95 2.21
N LYS A 47 23.12 4.02 3.17
CA LYS A 47 22.49 2.70 3.03
C LYS A 47 21.20 2.68 3.81
N VAL A 48 20.12 2.22 3.20
CA VAL A 48 18.77 2.24 3.76
C VAL A 48 18.22 0.82 3.81
N ALA A 49 17.58 0.47 4.92
CA ALA A 49 16.74 -0.72 5.02
C ALA A 49 15.29 -0.32 5.30
N SER A 50 14.38 -0.73 4.42
CA SER A 50 12.94 -0.68 4.65
C SER A 50 12.53 -1.99 5.31
N VAL A 51 12.04 -1.91 6.55
CA VAL A 51 11.80 -3.07 7.40
C VAL A 51 10.32 -3.14 7.77
N ASN A 52 9.71 -4.29 7.47
CA ASN A 52 8.37 -4.62 7.94
C ASN A 52 8.45 -5.36 9.27
N VAL A 53 7.56 -5.03 10.20
CA VAL A 53 7.37 -5.74 11.47
C VAL A 53 5.91 -6.23 11.56
N PRO A 54 5.60 -7.18 12.46
CA PRO A 54 4.24 -7.73 12.58
C PRO A 54 3.24 -6.62 12.93
N VAL A 55 2.02 -6.72 12.39
CA VAL A 55 0.94 -5.75 12.64
C VAL A 55 -0.19 -6.32 13.49
N GLU A 56 -0.21 -7.63 13.65
CA GLU A 56 -1.04 -8.32 14.62
C GLU A 56 -0.68 -7.92 16.07
N PRO A 57 -1.63 -8.05 17.01
CA PRO A 57 -1.32 -7.95 18.43
C PRO A 57 -0.22 -8.94 18.79
N LEU A 58 0.82 -8.44 19.44
CA LEU A 58 1.91 -9.24 20.02
C LEU A 58 1.71 -9.28 21.53
N ASP A 59 2.09 -10.39 22.16
CA ASP A 59 2.24 -10.39 23.61
C ASP A 59 3.51 -9.62 24.03
N GLU A 60 3.66 -9.36 25.33
CA GLU A 60 4.80 -8.58 25.86
C GLU A 60 6.16 -9.21 25.53
N TYR A 61 6.23 -10.54 25.41
CA TYR A 61 7.45 -11.27 25.10
C TYR A 61 7.79 -11.18 23.60
N GLU A 62 6.81 -11.38 22.73
CA GLU A 62 6.92 -11.21 21.29
C GLU A 62 7.28 -9.76 20.92
N GLU A 63 6.63 -8.79 21.55
CA GLU A 63 6.93 -7.37 21.35
C GLU A 63 8.37 -7.04 21.75
N SER A 64 8.82 -7.52 22.91
CA SER A 64 10.21 -7.35 23.34
C SER A 64 11.21 -7.99 22.37
N LYS A 65 10.91 -9.16 21.79
CA LYS A 65 11.78 -9.78 20.77
C LYS A 65 11.90 -8.93 19.52
N VAL A 66 10.78 -8.40 19.02
CA VAL A 66 10.76 -7.55 17.83
C VAL A 66 11.52 -6.25 18.10
N GLU A 67 11.27 -5.58 19.23
CA GLU A 67 11.99 -4.35 19.63
C GLU A 67 13.50 -4.58 19.73
N ASN A 68 13.93 -5.67 20.38
CA ASN A 68 15.35 -6.02 20.49
C ASN A 68 15.99 -6.28 19.12
N THR A 69 15.25 -6.90 18.20
CA THR A 69 15.70 -7.17 16.83
C THR A 69 15.85 -5.87 16.04
N MET A 70 14.89 -4.95 16.18
CA MET A 70 14.97 -3.61 15.58
C MET A 70 16.21 -2.86 16.08
N ALA A 71 16.45 -2.82 17.40
CA ALA A 71 17.57 -2.09 17.99
C ALA A 71 18.97 -2.62 17.58
N ARG A 72 19.05 -3.92 17.28
CA ARG A 72 20.29 -4.66 16.95
C ARG A 72 20.37 -5.08 15.47
N LEU A 73 19.57 -4.48 14.60
CA LEU A 73 19.47 -4.90 13.21
C LEU A 73 20.84 -4.84 12.51
N ALA A 74 21.33 -6.00 12.10
CA ALA A 74 22.52 -6.15 11.28
C ALA A 74 22.19 -7.05 10.10
N TRP A 75 22.53 -6.61 8.89
CA TRP A 75 22.26 -7.35 7.66
C TRP A 75 23.41 -7.16 6.67
N GLN A 76 23.93 -8.26 6.11
CA GLN A 76 25.05 -8.24 5.16
C GLN A 76 26.26 -7.41 5.64
N GLY A 77 26.58 -7.49 6.93
CA GLY A 77 27.70 -6.75 7.54
C GLY A 77 27.46 -5.26 7.79
N VAL A 78 26.26 -4.74 7.51
CA VAL A 78 25.88 -3.35 7.80
C VAL A 78 25.01 -3.31 9.06
N HIS A 79 25.38 -2.45 10.01
CA HIS A 79 24.56 -2.15 11.18
C HIS A 79 23.57 -1.04 10.86
N TYR A 80 22.29 -1.39 10.95
CA TYR A 80 21.18 -0.51 10.64
C TYR A 80 20.55 0.04 11.93
N LYS A 81 20.22 1.33 11.94
CA LYS A 81 19.57 2.04 13.04
C LYS A 81 18.24 2.61 12.57
N LEU A 82 17.20 2.41 13.38
CA LEU A 82 15.89 2.97 13.14
C LEU A 82 15.99 4.49 13.12
N VAL A 83 15.37 5.13 12.12
CA VAL A 83 15.38 6.60 12.01
C VAL A 83 14.02 7.22 11.79
N GLY A 84 13.00 6.44 11.46
CA GLY A 84 11.66 6.97 11.27
C GLY A 84 10.72 6.06 10.51
N ALA A 85 9.58 6.64 10.14
CA ALA A 85 8.56 5.96 9.35
C ALA A 85 7.88 6.93 8.36
N SER A 86 7.00 6.38 7.53
CA SER A 86 6.07 7.19 6.74
C SER A 86 4.63 6.90 7.21
N GLY A 87 3.61 7.32 6.44
CA GLY A 87 2.22 6.89 6.69
C GLY A 87 2.03 5.36 6.72
N SER A 88 3.03 4.60 6.25
CA SER A 88 3.11 3.15 6.32
C SER A 88 3.43 2.58 7.73
N ALA A 89 3.71 3.41 8.74
CA ALA A 89 3.94 2.97 10.12
C ALA A 89 2.78 2.10 10.66
N LYS A 90 1.53 2.51 10.33
CA LYS A 90 0.30 1.76 10.67
C LYS A 90 0.26 0.35 10.07
N LYS A 91 1.00 0.14 8.98
CA LYS A 91 1.18 -1.15 8.30
C LYS A 91 2.46 -1.87 8.72
N GLY A 92 3.14 -1.40 9.78
CA GLY A 92 4.36 -2.00 10.30
C GLY A 92 5.61 -1.73 9.47
N LYS A 93 5.60 -0.76 8.55
CA LYS A 93 6.77 -0.46 7.69
C LYS A 93 7.56 0.75 8.23
N PHE A 94 8.83 0.52 8.54
CA PHE A 94 9.77 1.47 9.14
C PHE A 94 11.06 1.59 8.32
N TYR A 95 11.80 2.69 8.51
CA TYR A 95 13.05 2.94 7.80
C TYR A 95 14.23 2.96 8.77
N PHE A 96 15.27 2.24 8.36
CA PHE A 96 16.54 2.16 9.03
C PHE A 96 17.64 2.64 8.08
N VAL A 97 18.70 3.19 8.64
CA VAL A 97 19.88 3.62 7.87
C VAL A 97 21.15 3.07 8.52
N ASP A 98 22.25 3.07 7.80
CA ASP A 98 23.54 2.72 8.40
C ASP A 98 23.88 3.63 9.61
N GLN A 99 24.67 3.07 10.52
CA GLN A 99 25.01 3.74 11.77
C GLN A 99 25.69 5.10 11.58
N GLU A 100 26.47 5.30 10.52
CA GLU A 100 27.21 6.54 10.24
C GLU A 100 26.26 7.72 9.98
N HIS A 101 25.17 7.48 9.24
CA HIS A 101 24.18 8.51 8.91
C HIS A 101 23.11 8.73 9.98
N SER A 102 22.91 7.76 10.88
CA SER A 102 21.82 7.76 11.86
C SER A 102 21.76 9.03 12.73
N ARG A 103 22.92 9.54 13.18
CA ARG A 103 23.00 10.73 14.04
C ARG A 103 22.56 12.01 13.32
N ARG A 104 23.00 12.22 12.08
CA ARG A 104 22.63 13.40 11.28
C ARG A 104 21.12 13.45 11.01
N ILE A 105 20.51 12.29 10.79
CA ILE A 105 19.06 12.18 10.65
C ILE A 105 18.37 12.47 11.99
N ALA A 106 18.85 11.93 13.10
CA ALA A 106 18.28 12.21 14.42
C ALA A 106 18.31 13.71 14.77
N GLU A 107 19.42 14.41 14.49
CA GLU A 107 19.59 15.85 14.71
C GLU A 107 18.56 16.68 13.94
N ARG A 108 18.31 16.29 12.68
CA ARG A 108 17.30 16.89 11.80
C ARG A 108 15.86 16.74 12.33
N PHE A 109 15.55 15.64 13.02
CA PHE A 109 14.31 15.47 13.77
C PHE A 109 14.41 15.92 15.23
N GLN A 110 15.45 16.69 15.58
CA GLN A 110 15.66 17.27 16.90
C GLN A 110 15.76 16.25 18.03
N HIS A 111 16.17 15.01 17.74
CA HIS A 111 16.12 13.88 18.67
C HIS A 111 14.71 13.64 19.25
N TRP A 112 13.68 13.86 18.44
CA TRP A 112 12.28 13.70 18.82
C TRP A 112 11.65 12.49 18.09
N PRO A 113 11.45 11.34 18.77
CA PRO A 113 10.95 10.10 18.17
C PRO A 113 9.61 10.23 17.44
N GLN A 114 8.62 10.86 18.08
CA GLN A 114 7.29 11.01 17.46
C GLN A 114 7.37 11.83 16.17
N ALA A 115 8.18 12.89 16.17
CA ALA A 115 8.44 13.65 14.95
C ALA A 115 9.12 12.82 13.87
N ALA A 116 10.09 11.98 14.22
CA ALA A 116 10.75 11.09 13.26
C ALA A 116 9.75 10.08 12.68
N ILE A 117 8.90 9.45 13.48
CA ILE A 117 7.88 8.51 12.99
C ILE A 117 6.82 9.21 12.11
N VAL A 118 6.41 10.44 12.46
CA VAL A 118 5.35 11.16 11.73
C VAL A 118 5.86 11.87 10.48
N TYR A 119 7.06 12.44 10.51
CA TYR A 119 7.56 13.36 9.49
C TYR A 119 8.72 12.80 8.65
N PHE A 120 9.28 11.63 8.96
CA PHE A 120 10.34 11.04 8.13
C PHE A 120 9.89 10.76 6.69
N GLY A 121 8.58 10.59 6.46
CA GLY A 121 7.97 10.61 5.13
C GLY A 121 8.34 11.82 4.27
N ILE A 122 8.74 12.96 4.84
CA ILE A 122 9.25 14.13 4.08
C ILE A 122 10.52 13.76 3.31
N LEU A 123 11.40 12.95 3.91
CA LEU A 123 12.69 12.59 3.32
C LEU A 123 12.57 11.51 2.25
N VAL A 124 11.67 10.53 2.44
CA VAL A 124 11.56 9.34 1.59
C VAL A 124 10.44 9.38 0.55
N SER A 125 9.60 10.43 0.55
CA SER A 125 8.54 10.55 -0.46
C SER A 125 9.15 10.89 -1.83
N PRO A 126 8.87 10.11 -2.89
CA PRO A 126 9.35 10.41 -4.23
C PRO A 126 8.68 11.68 -4.77
N CYS A 127 9.45 12.55 -5.38
CA CYS A 127 8.98 13.78 -6.03
C CYS A 127 8.98 13.61 -7.55
N LYS A 128 8.10 14.33 -8.24
CA LYS A 128 8.03 14.37 -9.72
C LYS A 128 9.32 14.93 -10.31
N VAL A 129 9.86 15.98 -9.67
CA VAL A 129 11.14 16.60 -9.95
C VAL A 129 11.78 17.05 -8.64
N MET A 130 13.10 17.08 -8.60
CA MET A 130 13.91 17.59 -7.50
C MET A 130 14.91 18.63 -8.02
N MET A 131 15.19 19.68 -7.27
CA MET A 131 16.19 20.70 -7.60
C MET A 131 17.02 21.02 -6.36
N GLU A 132 18.31 21.27 -6.56
CA GLU A 132 19.19 21.81 -5.54
C GLU A 132 19.67 23.20 -5.96
N GLU A 133 19.69 24.13 -5.01
CA GLU A 133 20.20 25.50 -5.22
C GLU A 133 21.16 25.81 -4.08
N SER A 134 22.39 26.25 -4.41
CA SER A 134 23.47 26.42 -3.44
C SER A 134 23.34 27.67 -2.58
N GLU A 135 22.70 28.72 -3.10
CA GLU A 135 22.63 30.06 -2.49
C GLU A 135 21.19 30.60 -2.46
N ALA A 136 20.22 29.74 -2.13
CA ALA A 136 18.83 30.16 -2.04
C ALA A 136 18.53 30.89 -0.73
N ARG A 137 17.60 31.85 -0.79
CA ARG A 137 17.10 32.62 0.35
C ARG A 137 15.71 32.11 0.74
N VAL A 138 15.56 31.73 1.99
CA VAL A 138 14.29 31.24 2.55
C VAL A 138 13.88 32.13 3.70
N LEU A 139 12.66 32.67 3.63
CA LEU A 139 12.04 33.47 4.69
C LEU A 139 10.94 32.65 5.36
N VAL A 140 11.09 32.38 6.66
CA VAL A 140 10.07 31.70 7.48
C VAL A 140 9.31 32.73 8.28
N VAL A 141 7.99 32.82 8.09
CA VAL A 141 7.11 33.83 8.70
C VAL A 141 6.01 33.17 9.54
N PRO A 142 5.39 33.87 10.51
CA PRO A 142 4.17 33.41 11.15
C PRO A 142 3.06 33.16 10.13
N ASP A 143 2.17 32.20 10.40
CA ASP A 143 0.99 31.96 9.58
C ASP A 143 0.19 33.28 9.38
N HIS A 144 -0.46 33.46 8.22
CA HIS A 144 -1.16 34.69 7.78
C HIS A 144 -0.26 35.90 7.42
N SER A 145 1.05 35.84 7.68
CA SER A 145 1.98 36.91 7.31
C SER A 145 2.37 36.80 5.83
N LEU A 146 2.56 37.94 5.13
CA LEU A 146 2.87 37.98 3.69
C LEU A 146 1.88 37.17 2.85
N GLY A 147 0.62 37.18 3.30
CA GLY A 147 -0.46 36.39 2.73
C GLY A 147 -0.04 34.94 2.60
N THR A 148 0.52 34.32 3.65
CA THR A 148 0.72 32.87 3.86
C THR A 148 -0.46 32.28 4.65
N ASN A 149 -0.56 30.96 4.80
CA ASN A 149 -1.59 30.32 5.63
C ASN A 149 -1.08 28.96 6.16
N ASP A 150 -1.88 28.20 6.92
CA ASP A 150 -1.46 26.92 7.53
C ASP A 150 -0.84 25.96 6.49
N CYS A 151 0.48 25.80 6.53
CA CYS A 151 1.31 25.03 5.61
C CYS A 151 1.35 25.53 4.14
N ARG A 152 0.78 26.70 3.83
CA ARG A 152 0.79 27.31 2.47
C ARG A 152 1.68 28.55 2.40
N GLY A 153 2.70 28.50 1.54
CA GLY A 153 3.66 29.59 1.32
C GLY A 153 3.78 30.09 -0.13
N TRP A 154 4.96 30.60 -0.48
CA TRP A 154 5.31 31.12 -1.81
C TRP A 154 6.65 30.61 -2.36
N ILE A 155 6.72 30.42 -3.68
CA ILE A 155 7.96 30.21 -4.45
C ILE A 155 8.13 31.33 -5.49
N ARG A 156 9.35 31.84 -5.63
CA ARG A 156 9.71 32.83 -6.67
C ARG A 156 9.52 32.26 -8.07
N ARG A 157 8.94 33.05 -8.99
CA ARG A 157 8.68 32.65 -10.39
C ARG A 157 9.92 32.11 -11.11
N SER A 158 11.05 32.79 -11.06
CA SER A 158 12.28 32.31 -11.69
C SER A 158 12.81 31.00 -11.09
N ALA A 159 12.69 30.81 -9.77
CA ALA A 159 13.05 29.55 -9.11
C ALA A 159 12.11 28.39 -9.54
N PHE A 160 10.81 28.67 -9.67
CA PHE A 160 9.86 27.71 -10.25
C PHE A 160 10.16 27.40 -11.71
N GLY A 161 10.57 28.39 -12.51
CA GLY A 161 10.97 28.20 -13.91
C GLY A 161 12.12 27.20 -14.07
N LYS A 162 13.09 27.21 -13.14
CA LYS A 162 14.17 26.21 -13.11
C LYS A 162 13.65 24.80 -12.83
N LEU A 163 12.72 24.64 -11.89
CA LEU A 163 12.04 23.36 -11.62
C LEU A 163 11.27 22.87 -12.84
N GLN A 164 10.53 23.76 -13.51
CA GLN A 164 9.78 23.46 -14.72
C GLN A 164 10.70 22.99 -15.86
N GLN A 165 11.80 23.70 -16.09
CA GLN A 165 12.79 23.33 -17.10
C GLN A 165 13.42 21.97 -16.81
N LYS A 166 13.87 21.75 -15.55
CA LYS A 166 14.47 20.47 -15.14
C LYS A 166 13.49 19.32 -15.30
N HIS A 167 12.24 19.49 -14.86
CA HIS A 167 11.17 18.50 -15.01
C HIS A 167 10.93 18.17 -16.48
N GLY A 168 10.88 19.17 -17.36
CA GLY A 168 10.69 18.94 -18.80
C GLY A 168 11.81 18.13 -19.43
N VAL A 169 13.07 18.38 -19.05
CA VAL A 169 14.23 17.62 -19.54
C VAL A 169 14.20 16.17 -19.03
N GLU A 170 13.99 15.95 -17.73
CA GLU A 170 13.93 14.61 -17.14
C GLU A 170 12.77 13.78 -17.69
N LEU A 171 11.62 14.42 -17.90
CA LEU A 171 10.45 13.77 -18.45
C LEU A 171 10.64 13.40 -19.93
N LEU A 172 11.29 14.26 -20.72
CA LEU A 172 11.65 13.95 -22.11
C LEU A 172 12.57 12.75 -22.20
N ASP A 173 13.64 12.72 -21.41
CA ASP A 173 14.60 11.61 -21.40
C ASP A 173 13.92 10.28 -21.06
N ARG A 174 13.04 10.29 -20.04
CA ARG A 174 12.27 9.12 -19.63
C ARG A 174 11.32 8.64 -20.73
N GLU A 175 10.62 9.56 -21.38
CA GLU A 175 9.63 9.25 -22.42
C GLU A 175 10.28 8.73 -23.71
N VAL A 176 11.38 9.37 -24.13
CA VAL A 176 12.18 8.90 -25.27
C VAL A 176 12.76 7.52 -24.98
N THR A 177 13.28 7.29 -23.78
CA THR A 177 13.76 5.97 -23.35
C THR A 177 12.63 4.94 -23.41
N ARG A 178 11.42 5.28 -22.94
CA ARG A 178 10.23 4.41 -23.03
C ARG A 178 9.92 4.06 -24.48
N LEU A 179 9.83 5.05 -25.38
CA LEU A 179 9.53 4.85 -26.80
C LEU A 179 10.60 4.03 -27.53
N LEU A 180 11.88 4.26 -27.22
CA LEU A 180 12.99 3.45 -27.74
C LEU A 180 12.86 1.98 -27.36
N HIS A 181 12.55 1.69 -26.09
CA HIS A 181 12.30 0.33 -25.62
C HIS A 181 11.05 -0.30 -26.27
N GLN A 182 10.08 0.50 -26.67
CA GLN A 182 8.88 0.02 -27.35
C GLN A 182 9.14 -0.39 -28.81
N ASN A 183 10.04 0.33 -29.50
CA ASN A 183 10.35 0.13 -30.92
C ASN A 183 11.41 -0.95 -31.21
N CYS A 184 12.21 -1.37 -30.23
CA CYS A 184 13.20 -2.47 -30.37
C CYS A 184 13.08 -3.51 -29.24
N PRO A 185 12.19 -4.52 -29.38
CA PRO A 185 11.93 -5.50 -28.32
C PRO A 185 13.02 -6.59 -28.18
N ASP A 186 13.80 -6.87 -29.23
CA ASP A 186 14.80 -7.94 -29.24
C ASP A 186 16.17 -7.45 -28.73
N GLY A 187 16.63 -8.04 -27.64
CA GLY A 187 17.86 -7.68 -26.92
C GLY A 187 19.17 -8.06 -27.63
N HIS A 188 19.23 -8.06 -28.96
CA HIS A 188 20.43 -8.48 -29.70
C HIS A 188 21.25 -7.35 -30.35
N ASP A 189 20.82 -6.09 -30.30
CA ASP A 189 21.67 -4.99 -30.77
C ASP A 189 21.77 -3.85 -29.75
N LYS A 190 22.62 -4.05 -28.74
CA LYS A 190 23.09 -2.95 -27.86
C LYS A 190 24.12 -2.04 -28.55
N HIS A 191 24.44 -2.28 -29.83
CA HIS A 191 25.53 -1.60 -30.55
C HIS A 191 25.13 -0.72 -31.74
N LEU A 192 23.83 -0.63 -32.08
CA LEU A 192 23.36 0.31 -33.11
C LEU A 192 22.60 1.46 -32.45
N SER A 193 23.19 2.65 -32.44
CA SER A 193 22.45 3.88 -32.13
C SER A 193 21.38 4.09 -33.21
N PRO A 194 20.12 4.38 -32.86
CA PRO A 194 19.10 4.75 -33.84
C PRO A 194 19.62 5.91 -34.72
N ALA A 195 19.30 5.89 -36.01
CA ALA A 195 19.69 6.98 -36.90
C ALA A 195 19.14 8.32 -36.36
N GLU A 196 19.85 9.43 -36.56
CA GLU A 196 19.46 10.75 -36.02
C GLU A 196 18.02 11.16 -36.37
N ARG A 197 17.52 10.73 -37.55
CA ARG A 197 16.14 10.92 -37.99
C ARG A 197 15.11 10.17 -37.13
N GLU A 198 15.41 8.94 -36.72
CA GLU A 198 14.51 8.14 -35.87
C GLU A 198 14.42 8.72 -34.46
N ARG A 199 15.55 9.18 -33.91
CA ARG A 199 15.58 9.85 -32.61
C ARG A 199 14.76 11.15 -32.62
N SER A 200 14.85 11.94 -33.69
CA SER A 200 14.06 13.18 -33.84
C SER A 200 12.55 12.91 -33.86
N VAL A 201 12.09 11.85 -34.53
CA VAL A 201 10.66 11.48 -34.57
C VAL A 201 10.16 11.00 -33.20
N LEU A 202 10.99 10.25 -32.47
CA LEU A 202 10.67 9.81 -31.12
C LEU A 202 10.60 10.98 -30.13
N GLU A 203 11.52 11.94 -30.25
CA GLU A 203 11.49 13.16 -29.44
C GLU A 203 10.24 14.02 -29.72
N GLU A 204 9.80 14.15 -30.98
CA GLU A 204 8.56 14.86 -31.29
C GLU A 204 7.33 14.15 -30.72
N THR A 205 7.29 12.82 -30.81
CA THR A 205 6.22 12.01 -30.22
C THR A 205 6.18 12.18 -28.70
N ALA A 206 7.34 12.03 -28.04
CA ALA A 206 7.48 12.23 -26.60
C ALA A 206 7.04 13.63 -26.15
N LYS A 207 7.39 14.69 -26.91
CA LYS A 207 6.97 16.06 -26.62
C LYS A 207 5.45 16.24 -26.66
N ARG A 208 4.77 15.57 -27.61
CA ARG A 208 3.30 15.58 -27.67
C ARG A 208 2.67 14.85 -26.48
N GLU A 209 3.21 13.68 -26.11
CA GLU A 209 2.70 12.87 -25.00
C GLU A 209 2.93 13.51 -23.62
N MET A 210 3.97 14.36 -23.47
CA MET A 210 4.29 14.97 -22.17
C MET A 210 3.58 16.30 -21.88
N ALA A 211 2.90 16.92 -22.84
CA ALA A 211 2.40 18.29 -22.71
C ALA A 211 1.49 18.47 -21.47
N GLY A 212 0.64 17.48 -21.16
CA GLY A 212 -0.22 17.46 -19.97
C GLY A 212 0.47 17.04 -18.67
N LYS A 213 1.75 16.65 -18.72
CA LYS A 213 2.56 16.17 -17.58
C LYS A 213 3.53 17.24 -17.05
N LEU A 214 3.68 18.36 -17.76
CA LEU A 214 4.58 19.47 -17.40
C LEU A 214 4.04 20.27 -16.22
N LEU A 215 4.95 20.95 -15.51
CA LEU A 215 4.57 21.88 -14.44
C LEU A 215 4.08 23.19 -15.07
N HIS A 216 2.81 23.56 -14.86
CA HIS A 216 2.20 24.79 -15.40
C HIS A 216 2.07 25.88 -14.34
N SER A 217 2.28 27.15 -14.68
CA SER A 217 2.28 28.23 -13.66
C SER A 217 0.92 28.50 -13.01
N GLU A 218 -0.17 27.98 -13.55
CA GLU A 218 -1.55 28.25 -13.11
C GLU A 218 -2.10 27.16 -12.16
N ARG A 219 -1.19 26.44 -11.49
CA ARG A 219 -1.51 25.34 -10.59
C ARG A 219 -0.99 25.57 -9.19
N PHE A 220 -1.53 24.80 -8.26
CA PHE A 220 -1.12 24.73 -6.87
C PHE A 220 -0.22 23.52 -6.64
N TYR A 221 0.82 23.66 -5.83
CA TYR A 221 1.90 22.68 -5.74
C TYR A 221 2.15 22.17 -4.33
N GLN A 222 2.21 20.86 -4.14
CA GLN A 222 2.73 20.25 -2.92
C GLN A 222 4.25 20.13 -3.02
N PHE A 223 4.96 20.57 -1.99
CA PHE A 223 6.41 20.50 -1.94
C PHE A 223 6.94 19.66 -0.78
N ARG A 224 8.20 19.25 -0.94
CA ARG A 224 9.10 18.78 0.10
C ARG A 224 10.38 19.57 -0.04
N MET A 225 10.87 20.20 1.05
CA MET A 225 12.09 20.98 0.99
C MET A 225 12.97 20.71 2.20
N ALA A 226 14.27 20.62 1.98
CA ALA A 226 15.29 20.64 3.02
C ALA A 226 16.17 21.87 2.82
N PHE A 227 16.49 22.54 3.92
CA PHE A 227 17.35 23.72 3.95
C PHE A 227 18.04 23.76 5.31
N HIS A 228 19.34 24.09 5.33
CA HIS A 228 20.14 23.95 6.55
C HIS A 228 19.93 22.54 7.18
N ASP A 229 19.75 22.47 8.49
CA ASP A 229 19.53 21.22 9.25
C ASP A 229 18.04 20.97 9.55
N THR A 230 17.15 21.60 8.77
CA THR A 230 15.69 21.44 8.93
C THR A 230 15.01 21.11 7.60
N GLN A 231 13.72 20.78 7.66
CA GLN A 231 12.90 20.54 6.48
C GLN A 231 11.51 21.15 6.63
N ALA A 232 10.87 21.31 5.48
CA ALA A 232 9.51 21.79 5.36
C ALA A 232 8.69 20.91 4.42
N LYS A 233 7.40 20.90 4.69
CA LYS A 233 6.38 20.24 3.88
C LYS A 233 5.15 21.14 3.85
N GLY A 234 4.49 21.21 2.72
CA GLY A 234 3.28 22.00 2.58
C GLY A 234 2.95 22.21 1.12
N SER A 235 2.34 23.35 0.85
CA SER A 235 1.99 23.78 -0.49
C SER A 235 2.50 25.19 -0.81
N PHE A 236 2.65 25.51 -2.10
CA PHE A 236 3.00 26.85 -2.55
C PHE A 236 2.13 27.33 -3.71
N LYS A 237 1.96 28.66 -3.72
CA LYS A 237 1.61 29.45 -4.89
C LYS A 237 2.88 30.13 -5.43
N ILE A 238 2.83 30.61 -6.67
CA ILE A 238 3.97 31.28 -7.30
C ILE A 238 3.85 32.80 -7.05
N MET A 239 4.90 33.41 -6.51
CA MET A 239 5.03 34.86 -6.41
C MET A 239 5.86 35.42 -7.57
N GLU A 240 5.57 36.65 -7.97
CA GLU A 240 6.32 37.34 -9.02
C GLU A 240 7.75 37.68 -8.55
N ASP A 241 8.68 37.83 -9.51
CA ASP A 241 10.10 38.07 -9.21
C ASP A 241 10.34 39.43 -8.54
N ASP A 242 9.52 40.44 -8.84
CA ASP A 242 9.60 41.79 -8.26
C ASP A 242 9.26 41.80 -6.75
N VAL A 243 8.27 41.02 -6.33
CA VAL A 243 7.96 40.76 -4.91
C VAL A 243 9.14 40.08 -4.24
N ALA A 244 9.69 39.06 -4.88
CA ALA A 244 10.81 38.29 -4.38
C ALA A 244 12.06 39.17 -4.18
N ASP A 245 12.29 40.11 -5.09
CA ASP A 245 13.36 41.10 -5.00
C ASP A 245 13.12 42.11 -3.88
N ALA A 246 11.90 42.66 -3.77
CA ALA A 246 11.54 43.59 -2.71
C ALA A 246 11.66 42.99 -1.30
N LEU A 247 11.41 41.68 -1.15
CA LEU A 247 11.54 40.96 0.12
C LEU A 247 12.93 40.33 0.32
N GLU A 248 13.78 40.37 -0.70
CA GLU A 248 15.08 39.69 -0.77
C GLU A 248 14.98 38.20 -0.39
N THR A 249 14.03 37.47 -0.99
CA THR A 249 13.81 36.04 -0.70
C THR A 249 13.36 35.26 -1.92
N ASP A 250 13.72 33.99 -2.01
CA ASP A 250 13.33 33.11 -3.12
C ASP A 250 12.16 32.20 -2.73
N PHE A 251 12.01 31.92 -1.43
CA PHE A 251 10.93 31.13 -0.85
C PHE A 251 10.37 31.82 0.39
N ILE A 252 9.05 31.77 0.59
CA ILE A 252 8.39 32.22 1.81
C ILE A 252 7.62 31.03 2.39
N LEU A 253 7.98 30.62 3.60
CA LEU A 253 7.34 29.51 4.31
C LEU A 253 6.58 30.02 5.52
N PRO A 254 5.35 29.57 5.76
CA PRO A 254 4.75 29.73 7.08
C PRO A 254 5.46 28.80 8.09
N GLU A 255 5.51 29.19 9.37
CA GLU A 255 6.07 28.37 10.46
C GLU A 255 5.45 26.97 10.50
N SER A 256 4.14 26.90 10.25
CA SER A 256 3.38 25.66 10.15
C SER A 256 3.96 24.69 9.11
N ALA A 257 4.61 25.15 8.03
CA ALA A 257 5.21 24.26 7.03
C ALA A 257 6.50 23.56 7.51
N VAL A 258 7.22 24.12 8.51
CA VAL A 258 8.51 23.59 8.97
C VAL A 258 8.29 22.45 9.97
N LYS A 259 8.83 21.25 9.68
CA LYS A 259 8.58 20.03 10.46
C LYS A 259 9.90 19.30 10.79
N PRO A 260 10.29 19.12 12.06
CA PRO A 260 9.65 19.67 13.27
C PRO A 260 9.80 21.19 13.36
N GLY A 261 8.89 21.85 14.10
CA GLY A 261 8.93 23.31 14.26
C GLY A 261 10.26 23.81 14.84
N LEU A 262 10.65 25.02 14.48
CA LEU A 262 11.95 25.61 14.86
C LEU A 262 12.08 25.75 16.40
N LYS A 263 13.28 25.54 16.95
CA LYS A 263 13.53 25.55 18.40
C LYS A 263 13.54 26.94 19.07
N THR A 264 13.48 28.03 18.30
CA THR A 264 13.78 29.38 18.80
C THR A 264 12.51 30.14 19.19
N PRO A 265 12.46 30.87 20.33
CA PRO A 265 11.27 31.58 20.79
C PRO A 265 10.87 32.74 19.87
N ALA A 266 9.55 32.94 19.72
CA ALA A 266 8.96 34.02 18.92
C ALA A 266 9.36 35.45 19.37
N ALA A 267 9.83 35.62 20.60
CA ALA A 267 10.28 36.90 21.13
C ALA A 267 11.48 37.52 20.37
N MET A 268 12.18 36.74 19.53
CA MET A 268 13.29 37.22 18.70
C MET A 268 12.84 37.84 17.36
N TYR A 269 11.56 37.75 16.97
CA TYR A 269 11.05 38.31 15.71
C TYR A 269 11.20 39.83 15.61
N SER A 270 11.17 40.54 16.74
CA SER A 270 11.39 42.00 16.80
C SER A 270 12.77 42.44 16.30
N ILE A 271 13.75 41.53 16.21
CA ILE A 271 15.12 41.81 15.78
C ILE A 271 15.33 41.52 14.28
N PHE A 272 14.52 40.65 13.66
CA PHE A 272 14.79 40.10 12.31
C PHE A 272 13.84 40.58 11.19
N GLY A 273 12.90 41.49 11.48
CA GLY A 273 11.87 41.89 10.53
C GLY A 273 10.69 40.89 10.48
N PRO A 274 9.96 40.74 9.35
CA PRO A 274 8.70 39.98 9.30
C PRO A 274 8.84 38.45 9.48
N GLY A 275 10.05 37.94 9.69
CA GLY A 275 10.31 36.50 9.88
C GLY A 275 11.79 36.16 9.98
N ARG A 276 12.10 34.86 10.04
CA ARG A 276 13.45 34.33 10.12
C ARG A 276 14.03 34.05 8.73
N ARG A 277 15.19 34.63 8.43
CA ARG A 277 15.89 34.47 7.16
C ARG A 277 16.93 33.35 7.23
N PHE A 278 17.00 32.56 6.17
CA PHE A 278 18.02 31.54 5.94
C PHE A 278 18.63 31.76 4.55
N ARG A 279 19.93 31.49 4.43
CA ARG A 279 20.65 31.53 3.16
C ARG A 279 21.57 30.33 3.06
N GLY A 280 21.62 29.70 1.90
CA GLY A 280 22.55 28.62 1.59
C GLY A 280 21.92 27.51 0.77
N ARG A 281 22.48 26.31 0.88
CA ARG A 281 22.06 25.16 0.08
C ARG A 281 20.67 24.68 0.49
N ILE A 282 19.81 24.50 -0.51
CA ILE A 282 18.51 23.87 -0.38
C ILE A 282 18.38 22.69 -1.34
N ALA A 283 17.51 21.75 -0.97
CA ALA A 283 16.97 20.74 -1.87
C ALA A 283 15.44 20.84 -1.82
N ILE A 284 14.79 21.01 -2.97
CA ILE A 284 13.34 21.15 -3.09
C ILE A 284 12.79 20.19 -4.14
N GLY A 285 11.65 19.57 -3.84
CA GLY A 285 10.95 18.69 -4.77
C GLY A 285 9.46 19.00 -4.86
N ILE A 286 8.91 18.81 -6.05
CA ILE A 286 7.46 18.87 -6.28
C ILE A 286 6.88 17.47 -6.11
N ARG A 287 6.07 17.28 -5.07
CA ARG A 287 5.47 15.99 -4.75
C ARG A 287 4.18 15.76 -5.53
N GLU A 288 3.34 16.78 -5.64
CA GLU A 288 2.04 16.73 -6.27
C GLU A 288 1.63 18.10 -6.81
N LEU A 289 0.71 18.13 -7.77
CA LEU A 289 0.12 19.35 -8.34
C LEU A 289 -1.40 19.24 -8.45
N SER A 290 -2.08 20.39 -8.40
CA SER A 290 -3.54 20.46 -8.45
C SER A 290 -4.02 20.13 -9.85
N ARG A 291 -5.15 19.45 -9.91
CA ARG A 291 -5.79 19.00 -11.15
C ARG A 291 -7.24 18.66 -10.85
N GLN A 292 -8.05 18.58 -11.89
CA GLN A 292 -9.40 18.06 -11.75
C GLN A 292 -9.34 16.55 -11.45
N LEU A 293 -9.97 16.14 -10.35
CA LEU A 293 -10.09 14.75 -9.94
C LEU A 293 -11.55 14.38 -9.75
N GLU A 294 -11.82 13.08 -9.75
CA GLU A 294 -13.08 12.53 -9.28
C GLU A 294 -12.84 11.44 -8.25
N PHE A 295 -13.49 11.57 -7.10
CA PHE A 295 -13.51 10.54 -6.06
C PHE A 295 -14.78 9.71 -6.17
N GLU A 296 -14.67 8.43 -5.84
CA GLU A 296 -15.85 7.59 -5.69
C GLU A 296 -16.53 7.86 -4.35
N SER A 297 -17.85 7.81 -4.35
CA SER A 297 -18.65 7.82 -3.13
C SER A 297 -18.33 6.61 -2.25
N SER A 298 -18.57 6.78 -0.94
CA SER A 298 -18.27 5.77 0.07
C SER A 298 -19.46 5.58 1.02
N TYR A 299 -19.57 4.41 1.64
CA TYR A 299 -20.60 4.18 2.65
C TYR A 299 -20.47 5.12 3.84
N THR A 300 -19.25 5.54 4.22
CA THR A 300 -19.00 6.51 5.29
C THR A 300 -19.50 7.92 4.95
N LEU A 301 -19.78 8.20 3.68
CA LEU A 301 -20.46 9.42 3.26
C LEU A 301 -21.98 9.21 3.15
N VAL A 302 -22.39 8.11 2.51
CA VAL A 302 -23.81 7.81 2.26
C VAL A 302 -24.59 7.54 3.55
N GLU A 303 -23.94 7.05 4.62
CA GLU A 303 -24.59 6.86 5.92
C GLU A 303 -25.10 8.16 6.56
N HIS A 304 -24.70 9.31 6.01
CA HIS A 304 -25.17 10.64 6.42
C HIS A 304 -26.27 11.22 5.52
N ALA A 305 -26.63 10.53 4.43
CA ALA A 305 -27.70 10.96 3.55
C ALA A 305 -29.07 10.65 4.18
N PRO A 306 -30.06 11.55 4.10
CA PRO A 306 -31.41 11.25 4.55
C PRO A 306 -32.03 10.15 3.68
N ASP A 307 -32.99 9.40 4.24
CA ASP A 307 -33.60 8.26 3.56
C ASP A 307 -34.21 8.62 2.20
N ASP A 308 -34.84 9.79 2.08
CA ASP A 308 -35.42 10.25 0.81
C ASP A 308 -34.35 10.53 -0.25
N SER A 309 -33.17 11.07 0.14
CA SER A 309 -32.01 11.18 -0.75
C SER A 309 -31.46 9.81 -1.14
N ILE A 310 -31.36 8.86 -0.20
CA ILE A 310 -30.90 7.50 -0.51
C ILE A 310 -31.80 6.86 -1.57
N GLN A 311 -33.12 6.96 -1.41
CA GLN A 311 -34.10 6.34 -2.31
C GLN A 311 -34.22 7.06 -3.65
N LEU A 312 -34.25 8.40 -3.65
CA LEU A 312 -34.59 9.20 -4.84
C LEU A 312 -33.37 9.73 -5.60
N GLU A 313 -32.20 9.80 -4.97
CA GLU A 313 -30.98 10.37 -5.56
C GLU A 313 -29.86 9.33 -5.69
N ILE A 314 -29.56 8.59 -4.62
CA ILE A 314 -28.39 7.69 -4.58
C ILE A 314 -28.68 6.31 -5.20
N LEU A 315 -29.79 5.67 -4.84
CA LEU A 315 -30.18 4.37 -5.41
C LEU A 315 -30.31 4.42 -6.95
N PRO A 316 -30.92 5.45 -7.56
CA PRO A 316 -30.95 5.56 -9.03
C PRO A 316 -29.56 5.65 -9.67
N GLN A 317 -28.58 6.30 -9.00
CA GLN A 317 -27.19 6.34 -9.47
C GLN A 317 -26.56 4.94 -9.42
N ALA A 318 -26.75 4.22 -8.31
CA ALA A 318 -26.27 2.84 -8.13
C ALA A 318 -26.85 1.92 -9.22
N MET A 319 -28.16 1.98 -9.43
CA MET A 319 -28.85 1.24 -10.49
C MET A 319 -28.40 1.64 -11.89
N GLY A 320 -28.06 2.92 -12.10
CA GLY A 320 -27.44 3.39 -13.34
C GLY A 320 -26.09 2.72 -13.59
N GLN A 321 -25.23 2.59 -12.56
CA GLN A 321 -23.93 1.90 -12.68
C GLN A 321 -24.09 0.40 -12.95
N VAL A 322 -25.03 -0.27 -12.27
CA VAL A 322 -25.31 -1.69 -12.52
C VAL A 322 -25.81 -1.91 -13.94
N ARG A 323 -26.73 -1.08 -14.43
CA ARG A 323 -27.23 -1.14 -15.83
C ARG A 323 -26.12 -0.90 -16.85
N LYS A 324 -25.24 0.09 -16.61
CA LYS A 324 -24.06 0.34 -17.46
C LYS A 324 -23.14 -0.88 -17.51
N LEU A 325 -22.86 -1.50 -16.36
CA LEU A 325 -22.04 -2.72 -16.31
C LEU A 325 -22.71 -3.88 -17.06
N SER A 326 -24.01 -4.07 -16.86
CA SER A 326 -24.80 -5.11 -17.55
C SER A 326 -24.75 -4.97 -19.05
N ALA A 327 -25.02 -3.76 -19.54
CA ALA A 327 -24.96 -3.47 -20.97
C ALA A 327 -23.55 -3.62 -21.52
N ALA A 328 -22.52 -3.16 -20.79
CA ALA A 328 -21.12 -3.30 -21.21
C ALA A 328 -20.68 -4.77 -21.34
N VAL A 329 -21.11 -5.62 -20.41
CA VAL A 329 -20.80 -7.07 -20.45
C VAL A 329 -21.64 -7.79 -21.51
N GLY A 330 -22.96 -7.55 -21.55
CA GLY A 330 -23.89 -8.23 -22.43
C GLY A 330 -23.71 -7.88 -23.91
N GLU A 331 -23.31 -6.65 -24.22
CA GLU A 331 -23.10 -6.17 -25.60
C GLU A 331 -21.63 -6.25 -26.04
N GLY A 332 -20.74 -6.80 -25.20
CA GLY A 332 -19.31 -6.89 -25.52
C GLY A 332 -18.59 -5.54 -25.59
N ARG A 333 -19.15 -4.46 -24.99
CA ARG A 333 -18.52 -3.14 -24.90
C ARG A 333 -17.46 -3.10 -23.79
N TYR A 334 -16.42 -3.91 -23.96
CA TYR A 334 -15.43 -4.13 -22.91
C TYR A 334 -14.58 -2.91 -22.56
N GLY A 335 -14.45 -1.95 -23.47
CA GLY A 335 -13.85 -0.66 -23.13
C GLY A 335 -14.61 0.05 -22.01
N GLU A 336 -15.94 0.02 -22.02
CA GLU A 336 -16.77 0.63 -20.96
C GLU A 336 -16.70 -0.17 -19.65
N LEU A 337 -16.61 -1.51 -19.74
CA LEU A 337 -16.34 -2.37 -18.58
C LEU A 337 -15.02 -1.99 -17.89
N LEU A 338 -13.98 -1.71 -18.67
CA LEU A 338 -12.69 -1.28 -18.13
C LEU A 338 -12.77 0.11 -17.47
N GLU A 339 -13.54 1.04 -18.04
CA GLU A 339 -13.84 2.34 -17.40
C GLU A 339 -14.49 2.17 -16.03
N ILE A 340 -15.49 1.29 -15.94
CA ILE A 340 -16.18 0.98 -14.68
C ILE A 340 -15.22 0.38 -13.64
N LEU A 341 -14.27 -0.44 -14.10
CA LEU A 341 -13.21 -1.02 -13.27
C LEU A 341 -12.11 -0.01 -12.88
N GLY A 342 -12.20 1.24 -13.33
CA GLY A 342 -11.28 2.32 -13.01
C GLY A 342 -10.09 2.45 -13.97
N ARG A 343 -10.14 1.81 -15.14
CA ARG A 343 -9.23 2.07 -16.27
C ARG A 343 -9.91 3.02 -17.25
N PRO A 344 -9.56 4.31 -17.29
CA PRO A 344 -10.12 5.19 -18.32
C PRO A 344 -9.82 4.61 -19.70
N GLN A 345 -10.81 4.61 -20.63
CA GLN A 345 -10.45 4.58 -22.05
C GLN A 345 -9.62 5.82 -22.33
N ASP A 346 -8.87 5.75 -23.41
CA ASP A 346 -8.10 6.81 -24.05
C ASP A 346 -9.00 8.02 -24.47
N LYS A 347 -9.71 8.59 -23.51
CA LYS A 347 -10.30 9.90 -23.56
C LYS A 347 -9.33 10.75 -22.79
N SER A 348 -8.69 11.66 -23.51
CA SER A 348 -8.04 12.86 -23.01
C SER A 348 -8.85 13.50 -21.88
N LEU A 349 -8.68 13.02 -20.65
CA LEU A 349 -8.70 13.92 -19.50
C LEU A 349 -7.52 14.84 -19.77
N ALA A 350 -7.81 16.11 -20.00
CA ALA A 350 -6.85 17.13 -20.45
C ALA A 350 -5.63 17.32 -19.52
N ASP A 351 -5.54 16.55 -18.44
CA ASP A 351 -4.48 16.57 -17.47
C ASP A 351 -3.86 15.18 -17.31
N GLY A 352 -2.73 15.01 -17.98
CA GLY A 352 -1.93 13.79 -18.04
C GLY A 352 -1.35 13.36 -16.68
N VAL A 353 -2.19 12.86 -15.78
CA VAL A 353 -1.73 12.11 -14.62
C VAL A 353 -1.87 10.63 -14.86
N GLU A 354 -0.79 10.08 -15.38
CA GLU A 354 -0.52 8.67 -15.26
C GLU A 354 -0.37 8.29 -13.78
N GLN A 355 -1.30 7.50 -13.24
CA GLN A 355 -0.95 6.56 -12.18
C GLN A 355 -0.06 5.49 -12.79
N GLY A 356 1.22 5.81 -13.07
CA GLY A 356 2.20 4.89 -13.64
C GLY A 356 1.60 3.90 -14.63
N PHE A 357 1.04 4.41 -15.73
CA PHE A 357 0.51 3.54 -16.78
C PHE A 357 1.70 2.74 -17.31
N LYS A 358 1.69 1.43 -17.06
CA LYS A 358 2.24 0.52 -18.05
C LYS A 358 1.23 0.57 -19.19
N ASP A 359 1.62 1.11 -20.34
CA ASP A 359 0.79 1.06 -21.57
C ASP A 359 0.42 -0.37 -21.97
N ASP A 360 1.08 -1.34 -21.37
CA ASP A 360 0.72 -2.73 -21.43
C ASP A 360 -0.55 -3.05 -20.60
N PHE A 361 -1.56 -3.61 -21.26
CA PHE A 361 -2.74 -4.16 -20.59
C PHE A 361 -2.35 -5.37 -19.73
N ASN A 362 -3.07 -5.59 -18.63
CA ASN A 362 -2.99 -6.90 -17.98
C ASN A 362 -3.65 -7.95 -18.90
N VAL A 363 -3.29 -9.22 -18.72
CA VAL A 363 -3.72 -10.27 -19.65
C VAL A 363 -5.24 -10.37 -19.78
N VAL A 364 -6.00 -10.14 -18.70
CA VAL A 364 -7.47 -10.20 -18.71
C VAL A 364 -8.06 -9.03 -19.50
N GLU A 365 -7.56 -7.82 -19.29
CA GLU A 365 -7.99 -6.62 -20.02
C GLU A 365 -7.68 -6.75 -21.52
N GLY A 366 -6.48 -7.24 -21.86
CA GLY A 366 -6.07 -7.45 -23.25
C GLY A 366 -6.94 -8.47 -23.98
N LEU A 367 -7.34 -9.55 -23.31
CA LEU A 367 -8.27 -10.54 -23.87
C LEU A 367 -9.66 -9.96 -24.12
N LEU A 368 -10.19 -9.18 -23.17
CA LEU A 368 -11.49 -8.55 -23.32
C LEU A 368 -11.46 -7.61 -24.53
N LEU A 369 -10.44 -6.75 -24.64
CA LEU A 369 -10.32 -5.83 -25.77
C LEU A 369 -10.04 -6.51 -27.12
N ALA A 370 -9.42 -7.69 -27.12
CA ALA A 370 -9.12 -8.46 -28.33
C ALA A 370 -10.29 -9.31 -28.83
N ASP A 371 -11.30 -9.56 -28.00
CA ASP A 371 -12.46 -10.36 -28.38
C ASP A 371 -13.57 -9.52 -29.00
N ALA A 372 -13.74 -9.64 -30.31
CA ALA A 372 -14.88 -9.04 -31.01
C ALA A 372 -16.14 -9.93 -30.99
N SER A 373 -16.04 -11.18 -30.52
CA SER A 373 -17.20 -12.09 -30.46
C SER A 373 -18.03 -11.92 -29.20
N GLY A 374 -17.49 -11.30 -28.15
CA GLY A 374 -18.17 -11.14 -26.85
C GLY A 374 -18.21 -12.41 -25.98
N HIS A 375 -17.52 -13.48 -26.35
CA HIS A 375 -17.58 -14.78 -25.68
C HIS A 375 -16.45 -15.03 -24.67
N ILE A 376 -15.34 -14.29 -24.75
CA ILE A 376 -14.16 -14.49 -23.89
C ILE A 376 -14.47 -14.22 -22.41
N VAL A 377 -15.46 -13.36 -22.14
CA VAL A 377 -15.96 -13.09 -20.78
C VAL A 377 -16.49 -14.34 -20.07
N ARG A 378 -16.93 -15.35 -20.85
CA ARG A 378 -17.43 -16.63 -20.35
C ARG A 378 -16.31 -17.65 -20.11
N HIS A 379 -15.08 -17.37 -20.55
CA HIS A 379 -13.93 -18.24 -20.33
C HIS A 379 -13.68 -18.41 -18.82
N PRO A 380 -13.52 -19.65 -18.29
CA PRO A 380 -13.45 -19.88 -16.85
C PRO A 380 -12.46 -19.00 -16.09
N TYR A 381 -11.24 -18.84 -16.62
CA TYR A 381 -10.25 -17.94 -16.03
C TYR A 381 -10.68 -16.47 -16.06
N VAL A 382 -11.08 -15.94 -17.23
CA VAL A 382 -11.48 -14.54 -17.40
C VAL A 382 -12.66 -14.20 -16.49
N ASN A 383 -13.69 -15.04 -16.50
CA ASN A 383 -14.85 -14.92 -15.63
C ASN A 383 -14.46 -14.93 -14.14
N ASN A 384 -13.62 -15.89 -13.71
CA ASN A 384 -13.12 -15.94 -12.34
C ASN A 384 -12.31 -14.70 -11.95
N GLN A 385 -11.57 -14.08 -12.89
CA GLN A 385 -10.82 -12.85 -12.63
C GLN A 385 -11.75 -11.65 -12.57
N LEU A 386 -12.74 -11.55 -13.46
CA LEU A 386 -13.76 -10.50 -13.41
C LEU A 386 -14.57 -10.56 -12.12
N ASN A 387 -14.96 -11.75 -11.67
CA ASN A 387 -15.62 -11.95 -10.37
C ASN A 387 -14.76 -11.39 -9.22
N LYS A 388 -13.42 -11.47 -9.33
CA LYS A 388 -12.53 -10.86 -8.34
C LYS A 388 -12.38 -9.35 -8.48
N LEU A 389 -12.20 -8.87 -9.70
CA LEU A 389 -12.00 -7.44 -10.00
C LEU A 389 -13.24 -6.63 -9.63
N LEU A 390 -14.42 -7.17 -9.93
CA LEU A 390 -15.70 -6.53 -9.67
C LEU A 390 -16.19 -6.69 -8.22
N ALA A 391 -15.59 -7.54 -7.38
CA ALA A 391 -16.03 -7.72 -5.99
C ALA A 391 -16.02 -6.41 -5.19
N ARG A 392 -14.91 -5.66 -5.28
CA ARG A 392 -14.77 -4.35 -4.61
C ARG A 392 -15.69 -3.31 -5.22
N TRP A 393 -15.85 -3.34 -6.55
CA TRP A 393 -16.80 -2.46 -7.24
C TRP A 393 -18.24 -2.73 -6.76
N ALA A 394 -18.67 -3.99 -6.75
CA ALA A 394 -20.02 -4.40 -6.36
C ALA A 394 -20.33 -4.01 -4.91
N PHE A 395 -19.39 -4.26 -3.99
CA PHE A 395 -19.50 -3.79 -2.61
C PHE A 395 -19.65 -2.26 -2.55
N ARG A 396 -18.78 -1.50 -3.23
CA ARG A 396 -18.83 -0.02 -3.23
C ARG A 396 -20.13 0.53 -3.82
N VAL A 397 -20.63 -0.03 -4.91
CA VAL A 397 -21.89 0.42 -5.52
C VAL A 397 -23.07 0.07 -4.61
N ALA A 398 -23.08 -1.12 -4.02
CA ALA A 398 -24.14 -1.58 -3.13
C ALA A 398 -24.19 -0.84 -1.78
N THR A 399 -23.05 -0.36 -1.27
CA THR A 399 -23.02 0.34 0.04
C THR A 399 -22.83 1.85 -0.05
N GLY A 400 -22.22 2.34 -1.14
CA GLY A 400 -21.85 3.74 -1.32
C GLY A 400 -22.53 4.41 -2.51
N GLY A 401 -23.37 3.71 -3.27
CA GLY A 401 -24.11 4.27 -4.40
C GLY A 401 -23.33 4.39 -5.71
N GLY A 402 -21.99 4.25 -5.68
CA GLY A 402 -21.16 4.17 -6.90
C GLY A 402 -21.09 5.44 -7.74
N PHE A 403 -21.44 6.60 -7.21
CA PHE A 403 -21.38 7.88 -7.93
C PHE A 403 -20.03 8.57 -7.76
N ARG A 404 -19.66 9.40 -8.73
CA ARG A 404 -18.42 10.19 -8.73
C ARG A 404 -18.68 11.59 -8.19
N LEU A 405 -17.73 12.08 -7.39
CA LEU A 405 -17.70 13.40 -6.78
C LEU A 405 -16.53 14.19 -7.33
N PRO A 406 -16.72 15.41 -7.85
CA PRO A 406 -15.59 16.26 -8.23
C PRO A 406 -14.71 16.53 -7.01
N ALA A 407 -13.40 16.42 -7.21
CA ALA A 407 -12.39 16.52 -6.16
C ALA A 407 -11.26 17.49 -6.54
N PHE A 408 -10.78 18.21 -5.54
CA PHE A 408 -9.88 19.35 -5.71
C PHE A 408 -8.86 19.43 -4.57
N ALA A 409 -7.71 20.04 -4.86
CA ALA A 409 -6.74 20.36 -3.82
C ALA A 409 -7.29 21.53 -2.99
N LEU A 410 -7.36 21.35 -1.68
CA LEU A 410 -7.78 22.40 -0.76
C LEU A 410 -6.71 23.49 -0.74
N ALA A 411 -7.10 24.69 -1.14
CA ALA A 411 -6.26 25.88 -1.21
C ALA A 411 -6.89 26.99 -0.37
N ASP A 412 -6.09 27.99 -0.07
CA ASP A 412 -6.51 29.18 0.65
C ASP A 412 -6.69 30.37 -0.30
N ASP A 413 -7.27 31.45 0.21
CA ASP A 413 -7.54 32.69 -0.52
C ASP A 413 -6.38 33.70 -0.46
N GLY A 414 -5.20 33.29 0.01
CA GLY A 414 -4.08 34.21 0.17
C GLY A 414 -3.51 34.73 -1.15
N TYR A 415 -3.14 36.01 -1.16
CA TYR A 415 -2.53 36.71 -2.30
C TYR A 415 -1.31 37.54 -1.87
N LEU A 416 -0.41 37.81 -2.82
CA LEU A 416 0.82 38.59 -2.63
C LEU A 416 1.28 39.23 -3.94
N PHE A 417 1.46 40.55 -3.97
CA PHE A 417 1.96 41.29 -5.15
C PHE A 417 2.66 42.60 -4.77
N LEU A 418 3.38 43.20 -5.71
CA LEU A 418 4.04 44.50 -5.56
C LEU A 418 3.23 45.58 -6.28
N LYS A 419 2.99 46.73 -5.64
CA LYS A 419 2.40 47.91 -6.26
C LYS A 419 2.94 49.19 -5.63
N ASP A 420 3.34 50.13 -6.47
CA ASP A 420 3.88 51.44 -6.05
C ASP A 420 5.04 51.32 -5.03
N GLY A 421 5.91 50.32 -5.24
CA GLY A 421 7.06 50.02 -4.37
C GLY A 421 6.69 49.37 -3.02
N LYS A 422 5.42 49.05 -2.79
CA LYS A 422 4.92 48.40 -1.57
C LYS A 422 4.47 46.97 -1.85
N VAL A 423 4.87 46.04 -1.00
CA VAL A 423 4.39 44.66 -1.04
C VAL A 423 3.04 44.60 -0.34
N LEU A 424 1.99 44.21 -1.07
CA LEU A 424 0.63 44.06 -0.59
C LEU A 424 0.26 42.58 -0.52
N HIS A 425 -0.50 42.21 0.51
CA HIS A 425 -0.88 40.83 0.75
C HIS A 425 -2.17 40.71 1.55
N GLY A 426 -2.79 39.54 1.48
CA GLY A 426 -3.95 39.19 2.28
C GLY A 426 -4.14 37.68 2.35
N SER A 427 -4.93 37.24 3.32
CA SER A 427 -5.37 35.86 3.53
C SER A 427 -6.61 35.90 4.42
N ASP A 428 -7.47 34.89 4.32
CA ASP A 428 -8.72 34.76 5.08
C ASP A 428 -9.63 36.01 4.93
N TRP A 429 -9.74 36.53 3.70
CA TRP A 429 -10.59 37.68 3.36
C TRP A 429 -11.95 37.27 2.79
N ILE A 430 -12.09 36.05 2.25
CA ILE A 430 -13.40 35.54 1.84
C ILE A 430 -14.26 35.20 3.06
N PRO A 431 -15.59 35.36 3.02
CA PRO A 431 -16.45 34.99 4.15
C PRO A 431 -16.37 33.50 4.49
N GLN A 432 -16.43 33.16 5.78
CA GLN A 432 -16.30 31.77 6.24
C GLN A 432 -17.31 30.76 5.65
N HIS A 433 -18.48 31.21 5.20
CA HIS A 433 -19.53 30.37 4.61
C HIS A 433 -19.46 30.29 3.08
N ARG A 434 -18.45 30.92 2.48
CA ARG A 434 -18.27 31.01 1.04
C ARG A 434 -17.00 30.27 0.60
N ALA A 435 -16.97 29.85 -0.66
CA ALA A 435 -15.82 29.19 -1.28
C ALA A 435 -15.64 29.68 -2.71
N ILE A 436 -14.44 29.52 -3.27
CA ILE A 436 -14.21 29.65 -4.72
C ILE A 436 -13.97 28.25 -5.25
N VAL A 437 -14.92 27.76 -6.04
CA VAL A 437 -14.92 26.39 -6.56
C VAL A 437 -15.17 26.44 -8.08
N PRO A 438 -14.41 25.70 -8.91
CA PRO A 438 -14.58 25.68 -10.35
C PRO A 438 -15.77 24.78 -10.76
N LEU A 439 -16.94 25.02 -10.16
CA LEU A 439 -18.19 24.32 -10.42
C LEU A 439 -19.31 25.33 -10.66
N SER A 440 -20.27 25.00 -11.51
CA SER A 440 -21.45 25.84 -11.77
C SER A 440 -22.43 25.85 -10.60
N SER A 441 -22.42 24.80 -9.77
CA SER A 441 -23.35 24.66 -8.66
C SER A 441 -23.14 25.76 -7.63
N LYS A 442 -24.25 26.42 -7.25
CA LYS A 442 -24.23 27.55 -6.33
C LYS A 442 -24.00 27.12 -4.88
N GLN A 443 -24.47 25.94 -4.51
CA GLN A 443 -24.38 25.39 -3.16
C GLN A 443 -23.87 23.95 -3.19
N GLY A 444 -23.21 23.54 -2.13
CA GLY A 444 -22.76 22.16 -2.01
C GLY A 444 -22.18 21.86 -0.64
N LEU A 445 -21.70 20.63 -0.49
CA LEU A 445 -21.00 20.17 0.71
C LEU A 445 -19.55 19.86 0.36
N CYS A 446 -18.62 20.48 1.08
CA CYS A 446 -17.20 20.15 1.05
C CYS A 446 -16.94 18.98 2.00
N VAL A 447 -16.43 17.88 1.44
CA VAL A 447 -16.20 16.62 2.13
C VAL A 447 -14.70 16.34 2.19
N ARG A 448 -14.20 16.08 3.40
CA ARG A 448 -12.84 15.62 3.64
C ARG A 448 -12.88 14.27 4.37
N TYR A 449 -12.06 13.32 3.92
CA TYR A 449 -11.94 12.01 4.55
C TYR A 449 -10.77 11.97 5.56
N PRO A 450 -10.91 11.24 6.68
CA PRO A 450 -12.11 10.50 7.11
C PRO A 450 -13.22 11.42 7.62
N ILE A 451 -14.48 11.04 7.38
CA ILE A 451 -15.67 11.72 7.91
C ILE A 451 -15.92 11.19 9.32
N ARG A 452 -15.88 12.06 10.33
CA ARG A 452 -16.07 11.68 11.74
C ARG A 452 -17.54 11.78 12.11
N MET A 453 -18.20 12.84 11.65
CA MET A 453 -19.59 13.13 11.98
C MET A 453 -20.27 13.90 10.85
N PHE A 454 -21.60 14.00 10.89
CA PHE A 454 -22.36 14.72 9.88
C PHE A 454 -21.93 16.20 9.75
N ASP A 455 -21.44 16.80 10.84
CA ASP A 455 -20.98 18.18 10.86
C ASP A 455 -19.67 18.41 10.06
N ASP A 456 -18.92 17.34 9.75
CA ASP A 456 -17.73 17.40 8.88
C ASP A 456 -18.07 17.64 7.41
N LEU A 457 -19.34 17.42 7.02
CA LEU A 457 -19.85 17.81 5.71
C LEU A 457 -20.08 19.33 5.76
N LEU A 458 -19.12 20.11 5.24
CA LEU A 458 -19.14 21.56 5.39
C LEU A 458 -20.03 22.19 4.30
N PRO A 459 -21.17 22.81 4.64
CA PRO A 459 -21.96 23.54 3.65
C PRO A 459 -21.20 24.78 3.17
N PHE A 460 -21.26 25.05 1.87
CA PHE A 460 -20.70 26.25 1.27
C PHE A 460 -21.63 26.85 0.22
N GLU A 461 -21.52 28.15 0.02
CA GLU A 461 -22.01 28.80 -1.19
C GLU A 461 -20.84 29.26 -2.07
N ASN A 462 -20.92 28.95 -3.35
CA ASN A 462 -19.87 29.30 -4.30
C ASN A 462 -19.92 30.80 -4.63
N LEU A 463 -18.75 31.44 -4.68
CA LEU A 463 -18.63 32.83 -5.10
C LEU A 463 -18.65 32.95 -6.62
N SER A 464 -19.54 33.78 -7.14
CA SER A 464 -19.52 34.20 -8.54
C SER A 464 -18.35 35.15 -8.81
N ASP A 465 -17.94 35.26 -10.08
CA ASP A 465 -16.84 36.12 -10.53
C ASP A 465 -17.03 37.57 -10.07
N GLY A 466 -18.25 38.11 -10.21
CA GLY A 466 -18.57 39.46 -9.77
C GLY A 466 -18.50 39.65 -8.25
N GLU A 467 -18.82 38.62 -7.46
CA GLU A 467 -18.69 38.68 -6.00
C GLU A 467 -17.22 38.63 -5.57
N ILE A 468 -16.39 37.81 -6.22
CA ILE A 468 -14.93 37.76 -5.98
C ILE A 468 -14.31 39.13 -6.28
N ASP A 469 -14.62 39.71 -7.44
CA ASP A 469 -14.12 41.02 -7.86
C ASP A 469 -14.48 42.10 -6.83
N ASN A 470 -15.75 42.16 -6.42
CA ASN A 470 -16.24 43.16 -5.49
C ASN A 470 -15.61 43.02 -4.10
N GLN A 471 -15.56 41.81 -3.56
CA GLN A 471 -14.99 41.55 -2.23
C GLN A 471 -13.48 41.82 -2.20
N LEU A 472 -12.74 41.38 -3.23
CA LEU A 472 -11.31 41.61 -3.31
C LEU A 472 -10.99 43.09 -3.49
N ARG A 473 -11.76 43.81 -4.33
CA ARG A 473 -11.62 45.27 -4.49
C ARG A 473 -11.88 46.00 -3.18
N GLU A 474 -12.95 45.65 -2.45
CA GLU A 474 -13.25 46.24 -1.15
C GLU A 474 -12.13 45.98 -0.14
N HIS A 475 -11.63 44.75 -0.08
CA HIS A 475 -10.53 44.35 0.80
C HIS A 475 -9.23 45.12 0.47
N LEU A 476 -8.90 45.29 -0.81
CA LEU A 476 -7.73 46.07 -1.26
C LEU A 476 -7.89 47.57 -0.98
N CYS A 477 -9.09 48.13 -1.18
CA CYS A 477 -9.37 49.53 -0.85
C CYS A 477 -9.14 49.83 0.63
N ARG A 478 -9.46 48.89 1.54
CA ARG A 478 -9.17 49.03 2.98
C ARG A 478 -7.66 49.04 3.27
N GLN A 479 -6.85 48.44 2.41
CA GLN A 479 -5.39 48.53 2.44
C GLN A 479 -4.83 49.73 1.65
N GLN A 480 -5.68 50.69 1.28
CA GLN A 480 -5.33 51.88 0.50
C GLN A 480 -4.74 51.54 -0.89
N CYS A 481 -5.13 50.40 -1.46
CA CYS A 481 -4.71 49.98 -2.80
C CYS A 481 -5.89 50.02 -3.79
N VAL A 482 -5.70 50.72 -4.90
CA VAL A 482 -6.66 50.74 -6.01
C VAL A 482 -6.07 49.98 -7.20
N MET A 483 -6.80 48.98 -7.68
CA MET A 483 -6.45 48.20 -8.87
C MET A 483 -7.43 48.48 -10.02
N SER A 484 -6.89 48.58 -11.23
CA SER A 484 -7.67 48.53 -12.46
C SER A 484 -8.29 47.14 -12.63
N LYS A 485 -9.35 47.04 -13.45
CA LYS A 485 -10.02 45.77 -13.70
C LYS A 485 -9.06 44.69 -14.28
N PRO A 486 -8.21 44.98 -15.28
CA PRO A 486 -7.28 43.98 -15.82
C PRO A 486 -6.21 43.51 -14.81
N GLU A 487 -5.76 44.40 -13.91
CA GLU A 487 -4.83 44.00 -12.85
C GLU A 487 -5.49 43.03 -11.86
N LEU A 488 -6.76 43.29 -11.50
CA LEU A 488 -7.53 42.45 -10.59
C LEU A 488 -7.82 41.07 -11.20
N GLU A 489 -8.27 41.03 -12.45
CA GLU A 489 -8.50 39.78 -13.20
C GLU A 489 -7.23 38.93 -13.25
N ARG A 490 -6.07 39.56 -13.48
CA ARG A 490 -4.78 38.87 -13.50
C ARG A 490 -4.41 38.30 -12.13
N LEU A 491 -4.65 39.04 -11.05
CA LEU A 491 -4.40 38.57 -9.69
C LEU A 491 -5.27 37.35 -9.35
N ILE A 492 -6.56 37.43 -9.69
CA ILE A 492 -7.52 36.34 -9.47
C ILE A 492 -7.10 35.10 -10.25
N ALA A 493 -6.83 35.22 -11.55
CA ALA A 493 -6.43 34.10 -12.39
C ALA A 493 -5.12 33.44 -11.92
N ARG A 494 -4.12 34.22 -11.51
CA ARG A 494 -2.79 33.70 -11.17
C ARG A 494 -2.63 33.18 -9.75
N GLN A 495 -3.46 33.61 -8.80
CA GLN A 495 -3.26 33.28 -7.38
C GLN A 495 -4.50 32.75 -6.65
N LEU A 496 -5.70 32.98 -7.16
CA LEU A 496 -6.95 32.59 -6.49
C LEU A 496 -7.70 31.49 -7.25
N ARG A 497 -7.74 31.54 -8.59
CA ARG A 497 -8.41 30.54 -9.44
C ARG A 497 -7.41 29.58 -10.08
N LEU A 498 -6.59 28.97 -9.24
CA LEU A 498 -5.66 27.95 -9.70
C LEU A 498 -6.40 26.70 -10.15
N GLU A 499 -5.96 26.10 -11.24
CA GLU A 499 -6.60 24.92 -11.83
C GLU A 499 -6.65 23.75 -10.83
N GLY A 500 -7.81 23.13 -10.69
CA GLY A 500 -7.99 21.97 -9.81
C GLY A 500 -7.95 22.29 -8.30
N THR A 501 -8.25 23.52 -7.91
CA THR A 501 -8.29 23.94 -6.49
C THR A 501 -9.72 24.20 -5.98
N TYR A 502 -9.89 24.01 -4.68
CA TYR A 502 -11.07 24.43 -3.91
C TYR A 502 -10.57 25.43 -2.87
N VAL A 503 -10.98 26.69 -2.97
CA VAL A 503 -10.53 27.74 -2.07
C VAL A 503 -11.50 27.92 -0.92
N LEU A 504 -10.97 27.84 0.30
CA LEU A 504 -11.75 27.96 1.54
C LEU A 504 -11.01 28.82 2.55
N HIS A 505 -11.74 29.51 3.43
CA HIS A 505 -11.19 30.22 4.60
C HIS A 505 -10.61 29.24 5.63
N SER A 506 -9.49 29.57 6.28
CA SER A 506 -8.75 28.64 7.16
C SER A 506 -9.55 28.15 8.35
N ASP A 507 -10.29 29.04 9.01
CA ASP A 507 -11.16 28.65 10.11
C ASP A 507 -12.30 27.73 9.69
N THR A 508 -12.72 27.76 8.43
CA THR A 508 -13.72 26.81 7.92
C THR A 508 -13.08 25.47 7.58
N ALA A 509 -11.90 25.47 6.95
CA ALA A 509 -11.12 24.25 6.71
C ALA A 509 -10.83 23.49 8.02
N LYS A 510 -10.47 24.19 9.10
CA LYS A 510 -10.20 23.57 10.42
C LYS A 510 -11.39 22.80 11.01
N LYS A 511 -12.63 23.10 10.60
CA LYS A 511 -13.86 22.51 11.15
C LYS A 511 -13.96 21.01 10.87
N ASN A 512 -13.61 20.57 9.66
CA ASN A 512 -13.45 19.16 9.31
C ASN A 512 -11.97 18.69 9.41
N GLY A 513 -11.19 19.42 10.19
CA GLY A 513 -9.78 19.15 10.49
C GLY A 513 -8.79 19.50 9.38
N GLY A 514 -9.24 20.12 8.28
CA GLY A 514 -8.45 20.47 7.10
C GLY A 514 -7.32 21.45 7.37
N ASP A 515 -6.29 21.38 6.55
CA ASP A 515 -5.20 22.36 6.43
C ASP A 515 -4.78 22.51 4.95
N TYR A 516 -3.82 23.39 4.67
CA TYR A 516 -3.36 23.63 3.30
C TYR A 516 -2.03 22.93 3.02
N ASP A 517 -1.74 21.79 3.66
CA ASP A 517 -0.56 20.97 3.36
C ASP A 517 -0.69 20.09 2.09
N PHE A 518 -1.75 20.38 1.31
CA PHE A 518 -2.24 19.72 0.10
C PHE A 518 -3.30 18.62 0.35
N ASP A 519 -4.24 18.91 1.24
CA ASP A 519 -5.44 18.10 1.46
C ASP A 519 -6.28 17.98 0.18
N TRP A 520 -6.85 16.81 -0.07
CA TRP A 520 -7.87 16.64 -1.11
C TRP A 520 -9.26 16.68 -0.48
N VAL A 521 -10.16 17.45 -1.08
CA VAL A 521 -11.57 17.51 -0.73
C VAL A 521 -12.42 17.15 -1.94
N CYS A 522 -13.62 16.60 -1.72
CA CYS A 522 -14.60 16.40 -2.77
C CYS A 522 -15.91 17.12 -2.47
N VAL A 523 -16.71 17.34 -3.50
CA VAL A 523 -17.92 18.17 -3.42
C VAL A 523 -19.17 17.36 -3.72
N ILE A 524 -20.16 17.42 -2.84
CA ILE A 524 -21.55 17.05 -3.17
C ILE A 524 -22.25 18.30 -3.69
N GLU A 525 -22.64 18.28 -4.96
CA GLU A 525 -23.28 19.39 -5.66
C GLU A 525 -24.80 19.40 -5.42
N SER A 526 -25.38 20.57 -5.11
CA SER A 526 -26.84 20.69 -4.92
C SER A 526 -27.62 20.36 -6.18
N ASP A 527 -27.01 20.54 -7.35
CA ASP A 527 -27.67 20.32 -8.65
C ASP A 527 -27.91 18.82 -8.91
N ARG A 528 -27.11 17.95 -8.27
CA ARG A 528 -27.19 16.49 -8.41
C ARG A 528 -27.83 15.81 -7.21
N PHE A 529 -27.62 16.35 -6.01
CA PHE A 529 -28.10 15.80 -4.74
C PHE A 529 -28.80 16.87 -3.89
N PRO A 530 -29.87 17.51 -4.40
CA PRO A 530 -30.49 18.64 -3.72
C PRO A 530 -30.97 18.28 -2.31
N ARG A 531 -31.56 17.10 -2.10
CA ARG A 531 -32.08 16.66 -0.79
C ARG A 531 -30.96 16.43 0.21
N PHE A 532 -29.86 15.82 -0.23
CA PHE A 532 -28.70 15.60 0.64
C PHE A 532 -28.06 16.93 1.05
N VAL A 533 -27.85 17.85 0.09
CA VAL A 533 -27.28 19.15 0.41
C VAL A 533 -28.21 19.93 1.33
N GLU A 534 -29.51 19.98 1.02
CA GLU A 534 -30.48 20.73 1.80
C GLU A 534 -30.60 20.21 3.24
N SER A 535 -30.56 18.89 3.46
CA SER A 535 -30.64 18.31 4.82
C SER A 535 -29.52 18.83 5.73
N ARG A 536 -28.30 18.96 5.18
CA ARG A 536 -27.16 19.50 5.93
C ARG A 536 -27.26 21.02 6.15
N PHE A 537 -27.80 21.76 5.19
CA PHE A 537 -28.07 23.19 5.34
C PHE A 537 -29.13 23.45 6.44
N ARG A 538 -30.21 22.65 6.49
CA ARG A 538 -31.27 22.78 7.51
C ARG A 538 -30.75 22.56 8.94
N LYS A 539 -29.76 21.68 9.13
CA LYS A 539 -29.13 21.44 10.45
C LYS A 539 -28.34 22.66 10.96
N GLY A 540 -27.85 23.52 10.07
CA GLY A 540 -26.98 24.65 10.43
C GLY A 540 -25.56 24.22 10.84
N MET A 541 -24.71 25.17 11.19
CA MET A 541 -23.36 24.87 11.70
C MET A 541 -23.46 24.47 13.18
N GLY A 542 -23.47 23.16 13.47
CA GLY A 542 -23.60 22.59 14.82
C GLY A 542 -22.42 22.91 15.77
N GLN A 543 -22.40 22.32 16.98
CA GLN A 543 -21.28 22.45 17.91
C GLN A 543 -20.05 21.67 17.42
N GLN A 544 -19.09 22.38 16.86
CA GLN A 544 -17.93 21.75 16.23
C GLN A 544 -16.86 21.42 17.25
N GLN A 545 -16.45 20.15 17.30
CA GLN A 545 -15.29 19.73 18.08
C GLN A 545 -14.01 20.23 17.38
N GLY A 546 -13.53 21.40 17.80
CA GLY A 546 -12.19 21.87 17.43
C GLY A 546 -11.11 20.90 17.92
N LYS A 547 -9.97 20.86 17.23
CA LYS A 547 -8.78 20.10 17.67
C LYS A 547 -8.43 20.52 19.10
N THR A 548 -8.55 19.62 20.08
CA THR A 548 -8.06 19.87 21.44
C THR A 548 -6.54 19.91 21.37
N LYS A 549 -5.94 21.11 21.44
CA LYS A 549 -4.48 21.30 21.43
C LYS A 549 -3.88 20.82 22.75
N LEU A 550 -3.72 19.51 22.90
CA LEU A 550 -2.95 18.90 23.98
C LEU A 550 -1.45 19.05 23.71
N ASN A 551 -0.61 18.75 24.70
CA ASN A 551 0.84 18.84 24.55
C ASN A 551 1.35 17.80 23.54
N LYS A 552 2.33 18.19 22.72
CA LYS A 552 3.03 17.26 21.82
C LYS A 552 3.79 16.23 22.65
N ALA A 553 3.62 14.94 22.32
CA ALA A 553 4.38 13.88 22.97
C ALA A 553 5.85 14.01 22.59
N LYS A 554 6.78 14.03 23.56
CA LYS A 554 8.21 14.24 23.32
C LYS A 554 9.05 13.30 24.19
N ASP A 555 9.10 12.04 23.79
CA ASP A 555 9.90 11.03 24.49
C ASP A 555 11.40 11.20 24.22
N PRO A 556 12.29 10.72 25.11
CA PRO A 556 13.71 10.62 24.83
C PRO A 556 14.02 9.76 23.58
N TRP A 557 15.08 10.10 22.83
CA TRP A 557 15.41 9.43 21.56
C TRP A 557 15.64 7.91 21.68
N PHE A 558 16.09 7.42 22.84
CA PHE A 558 16.31 5.99 23.07
C PHE A 558 15.01 5.15 23.10
N ASN A 559 13.83 5.80 23.10
CA ASN A 559 12.53 5.12 23.03
C ASN A 559 12.02 4.96 21.58
N LEU A 560 12.84 5.21 20.56
CA LEU A 560 12.38 5.26 19.17
C LEU A 560 11.75 3.94 18.69
N GLU A 561 12.34 2.79 19.03
CA GLU A 561 11.79 1.47 18.72
C GLU A 561 10.42 1.26 19.37
N HIS A 562 10.29 1.64 20.63
CA HIS A 562 9.03 1.54 21.36
C HIS A 562 7.94 2.47 20.77
N VAL A 563 8.29 3.70 20.41
CA VAL A 563 7.39 4.64 19.72
C VAL A 563 6.99 4.09 18.35
N ALA A 564 7.91 3.45 17.62
CA ALA A 564 7.60 2.77 16.37
C ALA A 564 6.62 1.61 16.59
N MET A 565 6.80 0.80 17.62
CA MET A 565 5.90 -0.31 17.92
C MET A 565 4.50 0.16 18.31
N LYS A 566 4.39 1.24 19.09
CA LYS A 566 3.11 1.92 19.39
C LYS A 566 2.43 2.52 18.16
N ALA A 567 3.20 2.86 17.12
CA ALA A 567 2.65 3.45 15.90
C ALA A 567 2.00 2.43 14.95
N ARG A 568 2.10 1.14 15.26
CA ARG A 568 1.50 0.04 14.50
C ARG A 568 0.01 -0.08 14.81
N GLY A 569 -0.72 -0.76 13.92
CA GLY A 569 -2.12 -1.09 14.14
C GLY A 569 -3.09 -0.02 13.62
N ASN A 570 -4.36 -0.43 13.51
CA ASN A 570 -5.42 0.36 12.87
C ASN A 570 -6.64 0.53 13.79
N HIS A 571 -6.47 1.22 14.92
CA HIS A 571 -7.61 1.60 15.77
C HIS A 571 -8.62 2.46 15.00
N ILE A 572 -8.15 3.32 14.09
CA ILE A 572 -8.98 4.18 13.24
C ILE A 572 -10.03 3.36 12.49
N GLY A 573 -9.61 2.34 11.73
CA GLY A 573 -10.56 1.51 10.98
C GLY A 573 -11.55 0.75 11.88
N SER A 574 -11.08 0.24 13.03
CA SER A 574 -11.94 -0.48 13.98
C SER A 574 -12.97 0.42 14.65
N ILE A 575 -12.62 1.67 14.96
CA ILE A 575 -13.52 2.68 15.51
C ILE A 575 -14.50 3.14 14.43
N THR A 576 -14.04 3.42 13.20
CA THR A 576 -14.91 3.79 12.08
C THR A 576 -15.95 2.71 11.77
N ASP A 577 -15.55 1.44 11.69
CA ASP A 577 -16.50 0.34 11.44
C ASP A 577 -17.53 0.19 12.59
N LEU A 578 -17.13 0.50 13.83
CA LEU A 578 -18.04 0.51 14.98
C LEU A 578 -19.00 1.72 14.92
N MET A 579 -18.53 2.91 14.53
CA MET A 579 -19.38 4.08 14.33
C MET A 579 -20.46 3.84 13.26
N THR A 580 -20.07 3.24 12.14
CA THR A 580 -21.03 2.81 11.10
C THR A 580 -22.03 1.79 11.66
N SER A 581 -21.59 0.86 12.50
CA SER A 581 -22.50 -0.11 13.15
C SER A 581 -23.47 0.57 14.12
N CYS A 582 -23.02 1.56 14.90
CA CYS A 582 -23.89 2.35 15.77
C CYS A 582 -24.98 3.08 14.97
N ARG A 583 -24.64 3.66 13.81
CA ARG A 583 -25.62 4.33 12.94
C ARG A 583 -26.61 3.34 12.33
N ALA A 584 -26.14 2.19 11.85
CA ALA A 584 -27.00 1.12 11.34
C ALA A 584 -28.02 0.63 12.39
N ASP A 585 -27.65 0.64 13.67
CA ASP A 585 -28.48 0.24 14.81
C ASP A 585 -29.31 1.41 15.39
N GLY A 586 -29.30 2.59 14.76
CA GLY A 586 -30.05 3.77 15.21
C GLY A 586 -29.49 4.47 16.46
N ARG A 587 -28.25 4.15 16.87
CA ARG A 587 -27.55 4.69 18.04
C ARG A 587 -26.55 5.78 17.68
N GLU A 588 -27.04 6.88 17.09
CA GLU A 588 -26.19 8.03 16.73
C GLU A 588 -25.46 8.62 17.93
N ASP A 589 -26.07 8.57 19.12
CA ASP A 589 -25.48 8.99 20.39
C ASP A 589 -24.16 8.28 20.72
N LEU A 590 -24.05 6.99 20.36
CA LEU A 590 -22.83 6.21 20.55
C LEU A 590 -21.80 6.50 19.44
N ALA A 591 -22.27 6.73 18.21
CA ALA A 591 -21.40 7.13 17.10
C ALA A 591 -20.70 8.47 17.38
N ASP A 592 -21.41 9.44 17.96
CA ASP A 592 -20.87 10.74 18.34
C ASP A 592 -19.83 10.66 19.46
N GLN A 593 -20.02 9.76 20.44
CA GLN A 593 -19.00 9.47 21.44
C GLN A 593 -17.74 8.87 20.81
N LEU A 594 -17.90 7.94 19.88
CA LEU A 594 -16.80 7.32 19.15
C LEU A 594 -16.08 8.29 18.20
N ALA A 595 -16.75 9.33 17.69
CA ALA A 595 -16.11 10.34 16.85
C ALA A 595 -14.94 11.05 17.56
N LYS A 596 -15.08 11.29 18.88
CA LYS A 596 -13.99 11.82 19.71
C LYS A 596 -12.83 10.83 19.82
N GLU A 597 -13.12 9.54 20.00
CA GLU A 597 -12.10 8.51 20.08
C GLU A 597 -11.40 8.25 18.73
N LEU A 598 -12.12 8.41 17.63
CA LEU A 598 -11.54 8.41 16.28
C LEU A 598 -10.55 9.57 16.12
N GLN A 599 -10.90 10.78 16.60
CA GLN A 599 -10.00 11.92 16.60
C GLN A 599 -8.75 11.66 17.46
N ASN A 600 -8.94 11.14 18.68
CA ASN A 600 -7.83 10.76 19.56
C ASN A 600 -6.90 9.72 18.88
N ALA A 601 -7.47 8.75 18.17
CA ALA A 601 -6.70 7.75 17.43
C ALA A 601 -5.94 8.33 16.21
N LEU A 602 -6.47 9.39 15.57
CA LEU A 602 -5.77 10.12 14.50
C LEU A 602 -4.60 10.95 15.06
N ASP A 603 -4.77 11.49 16.28
CA ASP A 603 -3.85 12.41 16.94
C ASP A 603 -2.80 11.73 17.83
N SER A 604 -2.99 10.46 18.21
CA SER A 604 -2.17 9.74 19.20
C SER A 604 -0.69 9.61 18.89
N LEU A 605 -0.31 9.72 17.60
CA LEU A 605 1.09 9.73 17.19
C LEU A 605 1.77 11.09 17.38
N LYS A 606 1.00 12.18 17.31
CA LYS A 606 1.52 13.56 17.36
C LYS A 606 1.38 14.17 18.75
N TRP A 607 0.33 13.80 19.46
CA TRP A 607 -0.12 14.43 20.70
C TRP A 607 -0.19 13.39 21.81
N GLN A 608 -0.09 13.83 23.07
CA GLN A 608 -0.26 12.98 24.25
C GLN A 608 -1.72 12.60 24.48
N VAL A 609 -2.31 11.92 23.50
CA VAL A 609 -3.68 11.42 23.52
C VAL A 609 -3.70 9.95 23.15
N GLN A 610 -4.64 9.22 23.71
CA GLN A 610 -4.94 7.86 23.31
C GLN A 610 -6.45 7.69 23.27
N PRO A 611 -6.98 6.86 22.35
CA PRO A 611 -8.38 6.51 22.39
C PRO A 611 -8.71 5.77 23.69
N ASN A 612 -9.87 6.06 24.27
CA ASN A 612 -10.41 5.32 25.41
C ASN A 612 -10.89 3.93 24.96
N LEU A 613 -10.00 2.94 25.04
CA LEU A 613 -10.28 1.58 24.60
C LEU A 613 -11.36 0.89 25.43
N THR A 614 -11.55 1.28 26.70
CA THR A 614 -12.63 0.78 27.56
C THR A 614 -13.98 1.24 27.03
N LEU A 615 -14.13 2.54 26.75
CA LEU A 615 -15.36 3.07 26.15
C LEU A 615 -15.67 2.41 24.80
N VAL A 616 -14.66 2.25 23.93
CA VAL A 616 -14.82 1.58 22.64
C VAL A 616 -15.28 0.12 22.82
N ALA A 617 -14.78 -0.58 23.83
CA ALA A 617 -15.17 -1.96 24.13
C ALA A 617 -16.60 -2.04 24.71
N ASP A 618 -16.99 -1.08 25.55
CA ASP A 618 -18.31 -1.00 26.16
C ASP A 618 -19.39 -0.68 25.11
N ILE A 619 -19.11 0.27 24.21
CA ILE A 619 -20.01 0.58 23.09
C ILE A 619 -20.16 -0.63 22.16
N ARG A 620 -19.07 -1.36 21.88
CA ARG A 620 -19.11 -2.58 21.05
C ARG A 620 -19.99 -3.70 21.61
N GLN A 621 -20.23 -3.72 22.92
CA GLN A 621 -21.15 -4.67 23.56
C GLN A 621 -22.61 -4.23 23.45
N GLN A 622 -22.87 -2.95 23.22
CA GLN A 622 -24.22 -2.38 23.15
C GLN A 622 -24.84 -2.41 21.76
N VAL A 623 -24.05 -2.59 20.70
CA VAL A 623 -24.52 -2.52 19.30
C VAL A 623 -24.20 -3.78 18.53
N ASN A 624 -25.10 -4.13 17.60
CA ASN A 624 -24.86 -5.18 16.63
C ASN A 624 -23.95 -4.66 15.50
N GLN A 625 -23.07 -5.52 14.99
CA GLN A 625 -22.24 -5.13 13.84
C GLN A 625 -23.14 -5.04 12.59
N ALA A 626 -23.00 -3.97 11.80
CA ALA A 626 -23.73 -3.86 10.54
C ALA A 626 -23.44 -5.09 9.63
N PRO A 627 -24.47 -5.86 9.22
CA PRO A 627 -24.31 -7.17 8.60
C PRO A 627 -23.47 -7.18 7.32
N TRP A 628 -23.41 -6.05 6.61
CA TRP A 628 -22.68 -5.89 5.35
C TRP A 628 -21.19 -5.60 5.55
N LEU A 629 -20.77 -5.00 6.68
CA LEU A 629 -19.38 -4.58 6.91
C LEU A 629 -18.38 -5.75 6.87
N ARG A 630 -18.80 -6.95 7.32
CA ARG A 630 -17.97 -8.15 7.30
C ARG A 630 -17.51 -8.55 5.89
N TYR A 631 -18.24 -8.11 4.86
CA TYR A 631 -17.96 -8.46 3.46
C TYR A 631 -17.09 -7.44 2.71
N LYS A 632 -16.67 -6.34 3.37
CA LYS A 632 -15.83 -5.26 2.80
C LYS A 632 -14.53 -5.75 2.14
N ASN A 633 -14.00 -6.87 2.61
CA ASN A 633 -12.73 -7.44 2.14
C ASN A 633 -12.91 -8.71 1.31
N GLU A 634 -14.15 -9.08 0.98
CA GLU A 634 -14.38 -10.24 0.13
C GLU A 634 -13.76 -10.03 -1.25
N ARG A 635 -13.23 -11.13 -1.79
CA ARG A 635 -12.42 -11.09 -3.02
C ARG A 635 -13.19 -11.54 -4.23
N ARG A 636 -14.47 -11.88 -4.10
CA ARG A 636 -15.35 -12.32 -5.19
C ARG A 636 -16.74 -11.77 -4.95
N ILE A 637 -17.44 -11.38 -6.01
CA ILE A 637 -18.87 -11.06 -5.96
C ILE A 637 -19.66 -12.25 -5.40
N SER A 638 -19.29 -13.48 -5.79
CA SER A 638 -19.96 -14.70 -5.32
C SER A 638 -19.89 -14.91 -3.80
N ASP A 639 -18.93 -14.27 -3.13
CA ASP A 639 -18.78 -14.33 -1.67
C ASP A 639 -19.60 -13.22 -0.97
N LEU A 640 -20.23 -12.30 -1.73
CA LEU A 640 -21.16 -11.27 -1.24
C LEU A 640 -22.60 -11.83 -1.21
N PRO A 641 -23.27 -11.90 -0.05
CA PRO A 641 -24.63 -12.43 0.05
C PRO A 641 -25.63 -11.64 -0.79
N LEU A 642 -26.59 -12.32 -1.42
CA LEU A 642 -27.66 -11.68 -2.19
C LEU A 642 -28.61 -10.85 -1.32
N HIS A 643 -28.80 -11.30 -0.09
CA HIS A 643 -29.66 -10.67 0.89
C HIS A 643 -29.01 -10.74 2.27
N LEU A 644 -29.22 -9.68 3.04
CA LEU A 644 -28.80 -9.55 4.42
C LEU A 644 -30.03 -9.21 5.26
N ASP A 645 -30.15 -9.88 6.41
CA ASP A 645 -31.08 -9.46 7.45
C ASP A 645 -30.53 -8.18 8.10
N VAL A 646 -31.26 -7.07 8.00
CA VAL A 646 -30.80 -5.73 8.36
C VAL A 646 -31.88 -5.01 9.18
N ALA A 647 -31.46 -4.21 10.16
CA ALA A 647 -32.38 -3.42 10.97
C ALA A 647 -33.11 -2.36 10.15
N ASP A 648 -34.25 -1.88 10.65
CA ASP A 648 -35.00 -0.83 9.96
C ASP A 648 -34.25 0.50 9.87
N THR A 649 -33.34 0.74 10.80
CA THR A 649 -32.46 1.90 10.85
C THR A 649 -31.23 1.76 9.92
N ASP A 650 -30.94 0.57 9.39
CA ASP A 650 -29.77 0.33 8.53
C ASP A 650 -30.06 0.70 7.08
N SER A 651 -30.03 2.00 6.78
CA SER A 651 -30.27 2.54 5.45
C SER A 651 -29.28 1.99 4.39
N ILE A 652 -28.02 1.75 4.78
CA ILE A 652 -26.99 1.18 3.90
C ILE A 652 -27.25 -0.30 3.64
N GLY A 653 -27.64 -1.06 4.65
CA GLY A 653 -28.04 -2.46 4.50
C GLY A 653 -29.25 -2.61 3.58
N LYS A 654 -30.23 -1.69 3.69
CA LYS A 654 -31.38 -1.61 2.77
C LYS A 654 -30.92 -1.31 1.34
N LEU A 655 -30.05 -0.31 1.14
CA LEU A 655 -29.46 0.00 -0.17
C LEU A 655 -28.74 -1.22 -0.76
N TYR A 656 -27.93 -1.91 0.06
CA TYR A 656 -27.21 -3.11 -0.34
C TYR A 656 -28.16 -4.18 -0.86
N ASN A 657 -29.22 -4.49 -0.13
CA ASN A 657 -30.19 -5.53 -0.51
C ASN A 657 -30.89 -5.22 -1.85
N HIS A 658 -31.18 -3.95 -2.13
CA HIS A 658 -31.76 -3.54 -3.41
C HIS A 658 -30.74 -3.68 -4.55
N VAL A 659 -29.51 -3.19 -4.34
CA VAL A 659 -28.50 -3.14 -5.40
C VAL A 659 -27.88 -4.50 -5.69
N ARG A 660 -27.59 -5.28 -4.66
CA ARG A 660 -26.85 -6.54 -4.78
C ARG A 660 -27.63 -7.59 -5.56
N LYS A 661 -28.96 -7.60 -5.45
CA LYS A 661 -29.84 -8.50 -6.22
C LYS A 661 -29.65 -8.31 -7.73
N GLU A 662 -29.52 -7.06 -8.18
CA GLU A 662 -29.38 -6.71 -9.61
C GLU A 662 -27.97 -6.99 -10.17
N ILE A 663 -26.97 -7.27 -9.32
CA ILE A 663 -25.60 -7.60 -9.74
C ILE A 663 -25.44 -9.09 -10.09
N GLU A 664 -26.34 -9.94 -9.60
CA GLU A 664 -26.26 -11.41 -9.69
C GLU A 664 -26.03 -11.90 -11.13
N ASP A 665 -26.77 -11.37 -12.10
CA ASP A 665 -26.83 -11.89 -13.47
C ASP A 665 -25.59 -11.66 -14.33
N LEU A 666 -24.65 -10.84 -13.87
CA LEU A 666 -23.60 -10.26 -14.71
C LEU A 666 -22.48 -11.24 -15.10
N LEU A 667 -22.25 -12.30 -14.31
CA LEU A 667 -21.11 -13.21 -14.51
C LEU A 667 -21.47 -14.71 -14.38
N ILE A 668 -22.75 -15.06 -14.26
CA ILE A 668 -23.18 -16.44 -13.98
C ILE A 668 -22.96 -17.39 -15.17
N ASN A 669 -22.91 -16.86 -16.41
CA ASN A 669 -22.79 -17.65 -17.64
C ASN A 669 -21.37 -18.16 -17.96
N LYS A 670 -20.66 -18.67 -16.96
CA LYS A 670 -19.34 -19.31 -17.11
C LYS A 670 -19.47 -20.60 -17.95
N ALA A 671 -18.80 -20.64 -19.09
CA ALA A 671 -18.76 -21.82 -19.95
C ALA A 671 -17.69 -22.82 -19.49
N SER A 672 -17.75 -24.07 -19.97
CA SER A 672 -16.69 -25.05 -19.72
C SER A 672 -15.41 -24.67 -20.46
N ILE A 673 -14.23 -25.08 -19.96
CA ILE A 673 -12.97 -24.87 -20.66
C ILE A 673 -12.91 -25.60 -22.02
N GLU A 674 -13.72 -26.66 -22.17
CA GLU A 674 -13.84 -27.41 -23.41
C GLU A 674 -14.46 -26.58 -24.55
N ALA A 675 -15.38 -25.67 -24.24
CA ALA A 675 -15.96 -24.75 -25.23
C ALA A 675 -14.91 -23.88 -25.92
N PHE A 676 -13.75 -23.68 -25.30
CA PHE A 676 -12.63 -22.88 -25.82
C PHE A 676 -11.50 -23.74 -26.42
N LYS A 677 -11.70 -25.06 -26.56
CA LYS A 677 -10.71 -25.99 -27.15
C LYS A 677 -10.27 -25.60 -28.57
N SER A 678 -11.19 -25.00 -29.32
CA SER A 678 -10.94 -24.56 -30.71
C SER A 678 -10.51 -23.09 -30.82
N LEU A 679 -10.28 -22.40 -29.70
CA LEU A 679 -9.81 -21.01 -29.69
C LEU A 679 -8.47 -20.85 -30.42
N VAL A 680 -7.60 -21.86 -30.30
CA VAL A 680 -6.31 -21.93 -30.97
C VAL A 680 -6.29 -23.16 -31.86
N VAL A 681 -6.41 -22.96 -33.18
CA VAL A 681 -6.40 -24.01 -34.21
C VAL A 681 -5.80 -23.48 -35.52
N GLY A 682 -5.15 -24.36 -36.28
CA GLY A 682 -4.51 -24.03 -37.57
C GLY A 682 -2.98 -24.17 -37.56
N GLU A 683 -2.40 -24.55 -36.42
CA GLU A 683 -0.96 -24.65 -36.22
C GLU A 683 -0.44 -26.09 -36.30
N GLU A 684 0.83 -26.24 -36.66
CA GLU A 684 1.53 -27.52 -36.66
C GLU A 684 1.80 -27.99 -35.23
N VAL A 685 1.29 -29.18 -34.86
CA VAL A 685 1.45 -29.75 -33.51
C VAL A 685 2.04 -31.16 -33.58
N THR A 686 3.16 -31.38 -32.89
CA THR A 686 3.84 -32.68 -32.82
C THR A 686 3.42 -33.51 -31.62
N ARG A 687 3.80 -34.80 -31.59
CA ARG A 687 3.50 -35.70 -30.45
C ARG A 687 4.32 -35.32 -29.21
N GLU A 688 5.53 -34.83 -29.43
CA GLU A 688 6.48 -34.36 -28.42
C GLU A 688 5.91 -33.15 -27.69
N MET A 689 5.38 -32.17 -28.44
CA MET A 689 4.69 -31.00 -27.87
C MET A 689 3.56 -31.42 -26.92
N MET A 690 2.72 -32.37 -27.35
CA MET A 690 1.62 -32.87 -26.53
C MET A 690 2.09 -33.60 -25.26
N LYS A 691 3.21 -34.35 -25.33
CA LYS A 691 3.79 -35.04 -24.17
C LYS A 691 4.31 -34.04 -23.15
N GLU A 692 5.04 -33.02 -23.60
CA GLU A 692 5.63 -32.01 -22.73
C GLU A 692 4.56 -31.09 -22.13
N CYS A 693 3.58 -30.61 -22.91
CA CYS A 693 2.46 -29.83 -22.40
C CYS A 693 1.64 -30.58 -21.32
N ARG A 694 1.49 -31.92 -21.46
CA ARG A 694 0.86 -32.75 -20.40
C ARG A 694 1.65 -32.73 -19.10
N PHE A 695 2.97 -32.87 -19.17
CA PHE A 695 3.83 -32.81 -17.98
C PHE A 695 3.74 -31.46 -17.27
N VAL A 696 3.85 -30.36 -18.03
CA VAL A 696 3.77 -28.99 -17.49
C VAL A 696 2.41 -28.74 -16.85
N ASN A 697 1.31 -29.14 -17.52
CA ASN A 697 -0.03 -28.99 -16.98
C ASN A 697 -0.27 -29.85 -15.73
N GLN A 698 0.27 -31.07 -15.68
CA GLN A 698 0.21 -31.93 -14.49
C GLN A 698 0.93 -31.30 -13.30
N ALA A 699 2.14 -30.78 -13.49
CA ALA A 699 2.87 -30.08 -12.44
C ALA A 699 2.09 -28.86 -11.94
N TYR A 700 1.57 -28.04 -12.85
CA TYR A 700 0.75 -26.88 -12.48
C TYR A 700 -0.51 -27.26 -11.69
N ALA A 701 -1.25 -28.25 -12.17
CA ALA A 701 -2.46 -28.74 -11.52
C ALA A 701 -2.18 -29.31 -10.12
N ALA A 702 -1.10 -30.07 -9.96
CA ALA A 702 -0.67 -30.62 -8.67
C ALA A 702 -0.37 -29.51 -7.64
N MET A 703 0.33 -28.44 -8.05
CA MET A 703 0.61 -27.31 -7.16
C MET A 703 -0.66 -26.58 -6.74
N ILE A 704 -1.58 -26.33 -7.69
CA ILE A 704 -2.86 -25.70 -7.38
C ILE A 704 -3.67 -26.56 -6.42
N ALA A 705 -3.76 -27.88 -6.66
CA ALA A 705 -4.52 -28.79 -5.80
C ALA A 705 -3.97 -28.80 -4.38
N LYS A 706 -2.65 -28.86 -4.22
CA LYS A 706 -1.96 -28.79 -2.91
C LYS A 706 -2.30 -27.52 -2.14
N ILE A 707 -2.21 -26.36 -2.79
CA ILE A 707 -2.52 -25.06 -2.16
C ILE A 707 -4.02 -24.95 -1.85
N ALA A 708 -4.89 -25.41 -2.77
CA ALA A 708 -6.33 -25.34 -2.59
C ALA A 708 -6.81 -26.19 -1.41
N ALA A 709 -6.36 -27.45 -1.31
CA ALA A 709 -6.73 -28.34 -0.21
C ALA A 709 -6.32 -27.78 1.17
N ARG A 710 -5.10 -27.24 1.26
CA ARG A 710 -4.63 -26.59 2.50
C ARG A 710 -5.45 -25.36 2.85
N ARG A 711 -5.77 -24.51 1.86
CA ARG A 711 -6.55 -23.30 2.06
C ARG A 711 -7.99 -23.60 2.50
N GLU A 712 -8.59 -24.65 1.94
CA GLU A 712 -9.92 -25.11 2.31
C GLU A 712 -9.96 -25.55 3.78
N HIS A 713 -8.97 -26.34 4.21
CA HIS A 713 -8.83 -26.75 5.61
C HIS A 713 -8.68 -25.53 6.55
N LEU A 714 -7.82 -24.56 6.20
CA LEU A 714 -7.63 -23.35 7.00
C LEU A 714 -8.89 -22.46 7.05
N LYS A 715 -9.61 -22.34 5.93
CA LYS A 715 -10.86 -21.60 5.87
C LYS A 715 -11.92 -22.25 6.76
N ALA A 716 -12.07 -23.58 6.71
CA ALA A 716 -12.98 -24.31 7.59
C ALA A 716 -12.63 -24.09 9.07
N HIS A 717 -11.34 -24.11 9.43
CA HIS A 717 -10.89 -23.80 10.78
C HIS A 717 -11.22 -22.36 11.21
N LEU A 718 -11.04 -21.38 10.32
CA LEU A 718 -11.41 -19.99 10.59
C LEU A 718 -12.91 -19.80 10.77
N GLU A 719 -13.75 -20.41 9.92
CA GLU A 719 -15.21 -20.34 10.07
C GLU A 719 -15.67 -20.99 11.37
N LYS A 720 -15.08 -22.13 11.76
CA LYS A 720 -15.32 -22.74 13.06
C LYS A 720 -14.95 -21.79 14.21
N ALA A 721 -13.76 -21.19 14.17
CA ALA A 721 -13.33 -20.26 15.21
C ALA A 721 -14.18 -18.98 15.28
N LYS A 722 -14.72 -18.50 14.16
CA LYS A 722 -15.69 -17.39 14.13
C LYS A 722 -17.01 -17.78 14.77
N ALA A 723 -17.56 -18.95 14.45
CA ALA A 723 -18.81 -19.43 15.02
C ALA A 723 -18.70 -19.58 16.55
N GLU A 724 -17.62 -20.22 17.02
CA GLU A 724 -17.35 -20.35 18.46
C GLU A 724 -17.19 -19.00 19.17
N TRP A 725 -16.59 -18.00 18.51
CA TRP A 725 -16.53 -16.64 19.06
C TRP A 725 -17.92 -16.00 19.15
N GLU A 726 -18.75 -16.11 18.11
CA GLU A 726 -20.07 -15.47 18.11
C GLU A 726 -20.99 -16.05 19.19
N GLU A 727 -20.93 -17.36 19.44
CA GLU A 727 -21.66 -18.02 20.53
C GLU A 727 -21.25 -17.50 21.92
N VAL A 728 -19.96 -17.22 22.11
CA VAL A 728 -19.39 -16.84 23.40
C VAL A 728 -19.32 -15.32 23.57
N ARG A 729 -19.54 -14.52 22.53
CA ARG A 729 -19.36 -13.07 22.52
C ARG A 729 -20.17 -12.37 23.63
N GLN A 730 -21.38 -12.86 23.91
CA GLN A 730 -22.28 -12.34 24.96
C GLN A 730 -22.15 -13.09 26.30
N SER A 731 -21.25 -14.06 26.41
CA SER A 731 -21.04 -14.82 27.65
C SER A 731 -20.48 -13.92 28.77
N PRO A 732 -20.94 -14.11 30.03
CA PRO A 732 -20.39 -13.41 31.17
C PRO A 732 -18.94 -13.81 31.50
N ASP A 733 -18.46 -14.96 30.99
CA ASP A 733 -17.10 -15.45 31.20
C ASP A 733 -16.06 -14.64 30.38
N LYS A 734 -15.28 -13.81 31.08
CA LYS A 734 -14.25 -12.96 30.46
C LYS A 734 -13.06 -13.76 29.93
N GLU A 735 -12.67 -14.83 30.59
CA GLU A 735 -11.48 -15.60 30.21
C GLU A 735 -11.78 -16.46 28.98
N LEU A 736 -12.96 -17.09 28.95
CA LEU A 736 -13.42 -17.83 27.78
C LEU A 736 -13.56 -16.93 26.55
N ARG A 737 -14.11 -15.70 26.71
CA ARG A 737 -14.15 -14.71 25.63
C ARG A 737 -12.76 -14.35 25.12
N ARG A 738 -11.81 -14.06 26.02
CA ARG A 738 -10.42 -13.75 25.65
C ARG A 738 -9.77 -14.90 24.88
N GLN A 739 -9.94 -16.12 25.36
CA GLN A 739 -9.39 -17.33 24.73
C GLN A 739 -9.96 -17.54 23.32
N LYS A 740 -11.28 -17.45 23.14
CA LYS A 740 -11.93 -17.64 21.83
C LYS A 740 -11.62 -16.52 20.85
N LEU A 741 -11.57 -15.27 21.31
CA LEU A 741 -11.13 -14.13 20.50
C LEU A 741 -9.69 -14.30 20.03
N PHE A 742 -8.79 -14.74 20.92
CA PHE A 742 -7.40 -15.04 20.58
C PHE A 742 -7.30 -16.17 19.55
N ALA A 743 -8.04 -17.27 19.74
CA ALA A 743 -8.09 -18.38 18.79
C ALA A 743 -8.61 -17.96 17.40
N MET A 744 -9.67 -17.14 17.34
CA MET A 744 -10.19 -16.57 16.09
C MET A 744 -9.14 -15.68 15.40
N ASN A 745 -8.48 -14.79 16.15
CA ASN A 745 -7.42 -13.94 15.61
C ASN A 745 -6.22 -14.74 15.13
N GLN A 746 -5.84 -15.81 15.84
CA GLN A 746 -4.79 -16.73 15.44
C GLN A 746 -5.16 -17.47 14.16
N ALA A 747 -6.36 -18.05 14.07
CA ALA A 747 -6.86 -18.71 12.85
C ALA A 747 -6.86 -17.74 11.65
N ARG A 748 -7.29 -16.49 11.87
CA ARG A 748 -7.28 -15.43 10.85
C ARG A 748 -5.86 -15.08 10.42
N GLY A 749 -4.93 -14.98 11.37
CA GLY A 749 -3.50 -14.78 11.13
C GLY A 749 -2.91 -15.92 10.30
N THR A 750 -3.19 -17.17 10.66
CA THR A 750 -2.73 -18.36 9.92
C THR A 750 -3.25 -18.38 8.48
N CYS A 751 -4.53 -18.08 8.26
CA CYS A 751 -5.09 -17.93 6.91
C CYS A 751 -4.33 -16.86 6.10
N ARG A 752 -3.99 -15.72 6.71
CA ARG A 752 -3.24 -14.64 6.07
C ARG A 752 -1.80 -15.05 5.75
N CYS A 753 -1.10 -15.68 6.69
CA CYS A 753 0.24 -16.21 6.49
C CYS A 753 0.29 -17.28 5.39
N ASP A 754 -0.72 -18.15 5.32
CA ASP A 754 -0.85 -19.14 4.26
C ASP A 754 -1.02 -18.51 2.88
N GLU A 755 -1.64 -17.33 2.77
CA GLU A 755 -1.71 -16.64 1.49
C GLU A 755 -0.34 -16.24 0.96
N GLU A 756 0.54 -15.73 1.83
CA GLU A 756 1.91 -15.38 1.48
C GLU A 756 2.75 -16.64 1.19
N ARG A 757 2.58 -17.69 2.00
CA ARG A 757 3.20 -19.00 1.73
C ARG A 757 2.75 -19.57 0.38
N GLY A 758 1.46 -19.53 0.08
CA GLY A 758 0.90 -20.01 -1.17
C GLY A 758 1.43 -19.22 -2.37
N LYS A 759 1.64 -17.90 -2.25
CA LYS A 759 2.32 -17.09 -3.28
C LYS A 759 3.76 -17.55 -3.47
N TYR A 760 4.48 -17.84 -2.39
CA TYR A 760 5.85 -18.33 -2.44
C TYR A 760 5.95 -19.71 -3.11
N GLU A 761 5.13 -20.68 -2.68
CA GLU A 761 5.09 -22.03 -3.28
C GLU A 761 4.70 -21.99 -4.77
N MET A 762 3.78 -21.09 -5.13
CA MET A 762 3.39 -20.87 -6.52
C MET A 762 4.52 -20.24 -7.35
N LYS A 763 5.43 -19.47 -6.74
CA LYS A 763 6.51 -18.76 -7.44
C LYS A 763 7.42 -19.72 -8.22
N SER A 764 7.79 -20.86 -7.64
CA SER A 764 8.68 -21.84 -8.28
C SER A 764 8.04 -22.45 -9.53
N VAL A 765 6.75 -22.81 -9.45
CA VAL A 765 6.01 -23.38 -10.58
C VAL A 765 5.70 -22.33 -11.65
N LEU A 766 5.42 -21.08 -11.25
CA LEU A 766 5.25 -19.98 -12.21
C LEU A 766 6.55 -19.65 -12.95
N ALA A 767 7.69 -19.61 -12.25
CA ALA A 767 8.99 -19.42 -12.86
C ALA A 767 9.29 -20.55 -13.85
N PHE A 768 9.06 -21.81 -13.44
CA PHE A 768 9.15 -22.98 -14.31
C PHE A 768 8.34 -22.82 -15.60
N ILE A 769 7.02 -22.55 -15.50
CA ILE A 769 6.13 -22.45 -16.67
C ILE A 769 6.58 -21.31 -17.60
N ARG A 770 6.93 -20.16 -17.04
CA ARG A 770 7.29 -19.01 -17.84
C ARG A 770 8.62 -19.19 -18.57
N ILE A 771 9.64 -19.72 -17.88
CA ILE A 771 10.94 -20.00 -18.48
C ILE A 771 10.82 -21.13 -19.51
N TRP A 772 10.02 -22.17 -19.20
CA TRP A 772 9.67 -23.21 -20.15
C TRP A 772 9.06 -22.64 -21.43
N ALA A 773 8.05 -21.77 -21.30
CA ALA A 773 7.37 -21.18 -22.44
C ALA A 773 8.26 -20.19 -23.22
N GLN A 774 9.12 -19.42 -22.53
CA GLN A 774 10.07 -18.51 -23.16
C GLN A 774 11.09 -19.24 -24.04
N ASN A 775 11.57 -20.41 -23.59
CA ASN A 775 12.54 -21.22 -24.34
C ASN A 775 11.92 -21.96 -25.54
N LYS A 776 10.60 -21.84 -25.78
CA LYS A 776 9.97 -22.30 -27.02
C LYS A 776 10.08 -21.18 -28.05
N THR A 777 11.23 -21.01 -28.67
CA THR A 777 11.45 -19.95 -29.67
C THR A 777 10.85 -20.32 -31.03
N GLU A 778 10.90 -21.61 -31.39
CA GLU A 778 10.34 -22.14 -32.63
C GLU A 778 8.89 -22.61 -32.47
N ASN A 779 8.04 -22.34 -33.47
CA ASN A 779 6.63 -22.77 -33.54
C ASN A 779 5.81 -22.49 -32.24
N ARG A 780 5.93 -21.28 -31.69
CA ARG A 780 5.23 -20.84 -30.46
C ARG A 780 3.72 -21.03 -30.52
N MET A 781 3.12 -20.77 -31.67
CA MET A 781 1.68 -20.93 -31.89
C MET A 781 1.27 -22.41 -31.83
N GLY A 782 2.08 -23.32 -32.37
CA GLY A 782 1.90 -24.77 -32.21
C GLY A 782 1.98 -25.23 -30.75
N TRP A 783 2.93 -24.69 -29.97
CA TRP A 783 3.01 -24.95 -28.52
C TRP A 783 1.78 -24.47 -27.76
N LEU A 784 1.29 -23.26 -28.08
CA LEU A 784 0.04 -22.74 -27.52
C LEU A 784 -1.15 -23.64 -27.88
N GLN A 785 -1.28 -24.05 -29.14
CA GLN A 785 -2.34 -24.96 -29.60
C GLN A 785 -2.29 -26.31 -28.87
N ALA A 786 -1.10 -26.89 -28.72
CA ALA A 786 -0.90 -28.14 -28.00
C ALA A 786 -1.32 -28.01 -26.53
N LEU A 787 -0.90 -26.93 -25.86
CA LEU A 787 -1.27 -26.65 -24.48
C LEU A 787 -2.78 -26.43 -24.32
N ASN A 788 -3.41 -25.66 -25.22
CA ASN A 788 -4.86 -25.44 -25.21
C ASN A 788 -5.63 -26.77 -25.28
N ARG A 789 -5.22 -27.68 -26.18
CA ARG A 789 -5.83 -29.01 -26.31
C ARG A 789 -5.68 -29.88 -25.05
N VAL A 790 -4.55 -29.78 -24.35
CA VAL A 790 -4.31 -30.52 -23.09
C VAL A 790 -5.20 -29.94 -21.98
N VAL A 791 -5.24 -28.62 -21.87
CA VAL A 791 -5.92 -27.90 -20.78
C VAL A 791 -7.44 -27.98 -20.91
N SER A 792 -7.98 -27.95 -22.13
CA SER A 792 -9.41 -28.04 -22.40
C SER A 792 -10.02 -29.43 -22.13
N ARG A 793 -9.21 -30.46 -21.86
CA ARG A 793 -9.70 -31.79 -21.45
C ARG A 793 -9.88 -31.95 -19.93
N GLY A 794 -9.45 -30.97 -19.14
CA GLY A 794 -9.55 -31.05 -17.69
C GLY A 794 -10.90 -30.55 -17.18
N GLU A 795 -11.72 -31.43 -16.61
CA GLU A 795 -13.05 -31.07 -16.08
C GLU A 795 -13.01 -29.96 -15.01
N ARG A 796 -11.95 -29.91 -14.19
CA ARG A 796 -11.74 -28.88 -13.14
C ARG A 796 -10.78 -27.77 -13.56
N SER A 797 -10.35 -27.74 -14.83
CA SER A 797 -9.38 -26.77 -15.31
C SER A 797 -10.03 -25.40 -15.55
N SER A 798 -9.36 -24.33 -15.11
CA SER A 798 -9.79 -22.96 -15.41
C SER A 798 -9.18 -22.39 -16.69
N GLY A 799 -8.23 -23.08 -17.31
CA GLY A 799 -7.45 -22.53 -18.42
C GLY A 799 -6.31 -21.59 -18.02
N SER A 800 -6.12 -21.30 -16.73
CA SER A 800 -5.21 -20.26 -16.23
C SER A 800 -3.75 -20.37 -16.72
N ILE A 801 -3.26 -21.59 -16.99
CA ILE A 801 -1.89 -21.84 -17.45
C ILE A 801 -1.60 -21.25 -18.84
N LEU A 802 -2.61 -21.15 -19.72
CA LEU A 802 -2.45 -20.59 -21.06
C LEU A 802 -1.96 -19.13 -21.00
N PHE A 803 -2.57 -18.36 -20.09
CA PHE A 803 -2.26 -16.96 -19.84
C PHE A 803 -0.93 -16.75 -19.10
N LEU A 804 -0.39 -17.80 -18.48
CA LEU A 804 0.91 -17.77 -17.83
C LEU A 804 2.04 -18.10 -18.78
N ALA A 805 1.80 -19.02 -19.73
CA ALA A 805 2.79 -19.50 -20.68
C ALA A 805 2.86 -18.64 -21.95
N PHE A 806 1.72 -18.34 -22.57
CA PHE A 806 1.64 -17.72 -23.90
C PHE A 806 0.60 -16.58 -23.94
N PRO A 807 0.71 -15.56 -23.06
CA PRO A 807 -0.30 -14.51 -22.94
C PRO A 807 -0.46 -13.68 -24.21
N GLN A 808 0.64 -13.32 -24.89
CA GLN A 808 0.60 -12.46 -26.07
C GLN A 808 0.08 -13.23 -27.29
N GLU A 809 0.54 -14.47 -27.48
CA GLU A 809 0.14 -15.34 -28.57
C GLU A 809 -1.35 -15.67 -28.51
N LEU A 810 -1.88 -15.89 -27.30
CA LEU A 810 -3.30 -16.17 -27.11
C LEU A 810 -4.18 -14.98 -27.50
N ILE A 811 -3.76 -13.75 -27.17
CA ILE A 811 -4.47 -12.53 -27.54
C ILE A 811 -4.45 -12.33 -29.05
N VAL A 812 -3.29 -12.56 -29.69
CA VAL A 812 -3.16 -12.50 -31.15
C VAL A 812 -4.09 -13.52 -31.81
N LYS A 813 -4.08 -14.78 -31.35
CA LYS A 813 -4.95 -15.83 -31.91
C LYS A 813 -6.44 -15.56 -31.69
N LEU A 814 -6.80 -15.00 -30.54
CA LEU A 814 -8.16 -14.57 -30.26
C LEU A 814 -8.60 -13.47 -31.24
N ALA A 815 -7.79 -12.41 -31.39
CA ALA A 815 -8.06 -11.31 -32.30
C ALA A 815 -8.18 -11.79 -33.76
N GLU A 816 -7.27 -12.65 -34.22
CA GLU A 816 -7.33 -13.30 -35.54
C GLU A 816 -8.63 -14.08 -35.74
N ARG A 817 -9.06 -14.83 -34.71
CA ARG A 817 -10.26 -15.68 -34.80
C ARG A 817 -11.56 -14.90 -34.78
N THR A 818 -11.61 -13.81 -34.02
CA THR A 818 -12.84 -13.04 -33.82
C THR A 818 -12.91 -11.78 -34.68
N GLY A 819 -11.82 -11.41 -35.38
CA GLY A 819 -11.71 -10.13 -36.07
C GLY A 819 -11.55 -8.93 -35.12
N GLY A 820 -11.01 -9.17 -33.92
CA GLY A 820 -10.89 -8.16 -32.87
C GLY A 820 -9.59 -7.37 -32.92
N ARG A 821 -9.37 -6.53 -31.90
CA ARG A 821 -8.20 -5.64 -31.85
C ARG A 821 -6.95 -6.40 -31.41
N PHE A 822 -5.83 -6.18 -32.12
CA PHE A 822 -4.53 -6.60 -31.62
C PHE A 822 -4.11 -5.74 -30.43
N VAL A 823 -3.99 -6.35 -29.26
CA VAL A 823 -3.63 -5.68 -28.01
C VAL A 823 -2.30 -6.24 -27.50
N ARG A 824 -1.42 -5.35 -27.06
CA ARG A 824 -0.17 -5.71 -26.41
C ARG A 824 -0.39 -5.84 -24.90
N VAL A 825 0.15 -6.90 -24.30
CA VAL A 825 0.04 -7.12 -22.85
C VAL A 825 1.40 -7.21 -22.19
N HIS A 826 1.40 -6.92 -20.90
CA HIS A 826 2.64 -6.90 -20.13
C HIS A 826 3.09 -8.33 -19.89
N VAL A 827 4.19 -8.71 -20.52
CA VAL A 827 4.88 -9.97 -20.21
C VAL A 827 6.16 -9.60 -19.44
N PRO A 828 6.23 -9.87 -18.12
CA PRO A 828 7.42 -9.56 -17.35
C PRO A 828 8.65 -10.24 -17.98
N ARG A 829 9.72 -9.47 -18.25
CA ARG A 829 11.01 -10.03 -18.66
C ARG A 829 11.52 -10.98 -17.56
N LEU A 830 12.00 -12.14 -17.95
CA LEU A 830 12.50 -13.17 -17.03
C LEU A 830 14.00 -13.38 -17.21
N TYR A 831 14.60 -14.01 -16.20
CA TYR A 831 16.01 -14.40 -16.10
C TYR A 831 16.49 -15.19 -17.33
N GLU A 832 17.76 -15.03 -17.71
CA GLU A 832 18.43 -15.67 -18.87
C GLU A 832 18.70 -17.19 -18.72
N GLY A 833 17.86 -17.92 -17.99
CA GLY A 833 18.02 -19.34 -17.70
C GLY A 833 17.12 -20.27 -18.53
N PHE A 834 17.34 -21.59 -18.40
CA PHE A 834 16.46 -22.62 -18.94
C PHE A 834 16.06 -23.64 -17.87
N VAL A 835 15.01 -24.43 -18.14
CA VAL A 835 14.57 -25.49 -17.23
C VAL A 835 15.04 -26.84 -17.73
N ARG A 836 15.57 -27.67 -16.84
CA ARG A 836 15.86 -29.09 -17.11
C ARG A 836 15.05 -30.00 -16.18
N THR A 837 14.41 -31.02 -16.75
CA THR A 837 13.80 -32.11 -16.01
C THR A 837 14.62 -33.38 -16.19
N ASP A 838 14.92 -34.09 -15.10
CA ASP A 838 15.63 -35.37 -15.16
C ASP A 838 14.68 -36.58 -15.25
N SER A 839 15.25 -37.78 -15.42
CA SER A 839 14.50 -39.05 -15.53
C SER A 839 13.74 -39.43 -14.24
N SER A 840 14.07 -38.82 -13.10
CA SER A 840 13.43 -39.06 -11.81
C SER A 840 12.29 -38.07 -11.50
N GLY A 841 11.98 -37.18 -12.46
CA GLY A 841 10.95 -36.16 -12.32
C GLY A 841 11.37 -34.93 -11.51
N ARG A 842 12.67 -34.75 -11.24
CA ARG A 842 13.21 -33.53 -10.61
C ARG A 842 13.38 -32.44 -11.66
N VAL A 843 12.97 -31.23 -11.30
CA VAL A 843 12.98 -30.05 -12.16
C VAL A 843 13.97 -29.03 -11.59
N PHE A 844 14.88 -28.57 -12.43
CA PHE A 844 15.93 -27.62 -12.09
C PHE A 844 15.82 -26.37 -12.98
N LEU A 845 15.99 -25.20 -12.37
CA LEU A 845 16.35 -23.98 -13.08
C LEU A 845 17.87 -24.01 -13.31
N VAL A 846 18.30 -23.83 -14.55
CA VAL A 846 19.71 -23.79 -14.93
C VAL A 846 20.07 -22.36 -15.31
N ASP A 847 20.86 -21.72 -14.45
CA ASP A 847 21.36 -20.35 -14.64
C ASP A 847 22.76 -20.39 -15.27
N PRO A 848 23.02 -19.62 -16.35
CA PRO A 848 24.38 -19.42 -16.84
C PRO A 848 25.16 -18.55 -15.85
N ILE A 849 26.35 -19.01 -15.44
CA ILE A 849 27.28 -18.24 -14.61
C ILE A 849 28.63 -18.18 -15.32
N ASN A 850 29.45 -17.15 -15.03
CA ASN A 850 30.81 -17.06 -15.59
C ASN A 850 31.61 -18.34 -15.25
N GLY A 851 31.86 -19.16 -16.26
CA GLY A 851 32.60 -20.42 -16.14
C GLY A 851 31.77 -21.68 -15.82
N GLY A 852 30.43 -21.65 -15.90
CA GLY A 852 29.63 -22.87 -15.69
C GLY A 852 28.11 -22.69 -15.69
N GLN A 853 27.42 -23.66 -15.09
CA GLN A 853 25.96 -23.65 -14.91
C GLN A 853 25.61 -23.83 -13.43
N LYS A 854 24.73 -22.98 -12.89
CA LYS A 854 24.16 -23.16 -11.55
C LYS A 854 22.81 -23.87 -11.67
N HIS A 855 22.65 -24.99 -10.99
CA HIS A 855 21.40 -25.77 -11.02
C HIS A 855 20.65 -25.51 -9.71
N THR A 856 19.51 -24.83 -9.80
CA THR A 856 18.63 -24.54 -8.67
C THR A 856 17.45 -25.52 -8.72
N PHE A 857 17.36 -26.44 -7.75
CA PHE A 857 16.21 -27.34 -7.64
C PHE A 857 14.91 -26.54 -7.43
N LEU A 858 13.89 -26.83 -8.23
CA LEU A 858 12.58 -26.19 -8.12
C LEU A 858 11.58 -27.09 -7.40
N PHE A 859 11.43 -28.33 -7.89
CA PHE A 859 10.53 -29.33 -7.33
C PHE A 859 10.76 -30.71 -7.95
N LYS A 860 10.16 -31.75 -7.34
CA LYS A 860 10.04 -33.10 -7.90
C LYS A 860 8.56 -33.45 -8.10
N LEU A 861 8.21 -33.95 -9.28
CA LEU A 861 6.88 -34.50 -9.58
C LEU A 861 6.91 -36.03 -9.46
N LYS A 862 6.21 -36.59 -8.48
CA LYS A 862 6.11 -38.05 -8.22
C LYS A 862 4.65 -38.41 -7.97
N ASP A 863 4.13 -39.39 -8.70
CA ASP A 863 2.75 -39.89 -8.57
C ASP A 863 1.67 -38.79 -8.60
N GLY A 864 1.88 -37.75 -9.42
CA GLY A 864 0.98 -36.60 -9.54
C GLY A 864 1.09 -35.55 -8.41
N ASN A 865 2.05 -35.70 -7.48
CA ASN A 865 2.28 -34.79 -6.37
C ASN A 865 3.58 -33.98 -6.52
N ILE A 866 3.58 -32.75 -6.00
CA ILE A 866 4.78 -31.87 -5.97
C ILE A 866 5.45 -31.85 -4.59
N LEU A 867 6.72 -32.24 -4.59
CA LEU A 867 7.65 -32.14 -3.48
C LEU A 867 8.60 -30.95 -3.70
N LEU A 868 8.70 -30.08 -2.70
CA LEU A 868 9.51 -28.84 -2.75
C LEU A 868 10.89 -28.99 -2.10
N ASP A 869 11.15 -30.12 -1.44
CA ASP A 869 12.43 -30.46 -0.84
C ASP A 869 13.02 -31.69 -1.55
N ASP A 870 14.33 -31.66 -1.83
CA ASP A 870 15.09 -32.78 -2.43
C ASP A 870 15.69 -33.71 -1.34
N LYS A 871 15.09 -33.74 -0.14
CA LYS A 871 15.56 -34.65 0.91
C LYS A 871 15.25 -36.09 0.50
N PRO A 872 16.20 -37.04 0.60
CA PRO A 872 15.87 -38.44 0.50
C PRO A 872 14.82 -38.77 1.56
N GLU A 873 13.78 -39.53 1.17
CA GLU A 873 12.86 -40.13 2.13
C GLU A 873 13.72 -40.87 3.17
N GLN A 874 13.66 -40.45 4.43
CA GLN A 874 14.15 -41.28 5.52
C GLN A 874 13.29 -42.54 5.51
N THR A 875 13.79 -43.57 4.85
CA THR A 875 13.30 -44.92 5.08
C THR A 875 13.58 -45.22 6.55
N GLN A 876 12.64 -45.91 7.19
CA GLN A 876 12.69 -46.27 8.60
C GLN A 876 13.93 -47.12 8.99
N SER A 877 14.83 -47.40 8.04
CA SER A 877 16.10 -48.12 8.23
C SER A 877 17.29 -47.23 8.60
N ASP A 878 17.16 -45.90 8.61
CA ASP A 878 18.24 -44.97 9.01
C ASP A 878 18.20 -44.59 10.51
N ALA A 879 17.58 -45.42 11.34
CA ALA A 879 17.85 -45.36 12.77
C ALA A 879 19.28 -45.85 12.99
N PHE A 880 20.15 -44.99 13.53
CA PHE A 880 21.49 -45.39 13.98
C PHE A 880 21.35 -46.69 14.79
N PRO A 881 22.12 -47.76 14.48
CA PRO A 881 22.02 -49.03 15.18
C PRO A 881 22.60 -48.87 16.58
N MET A 882 21.82 -48.26 17.47
CA MET A 882 22.14 -48.11 18.87
C MET A 882 21.37 -49.14 19.69
N THR A 883 22.02 -49.75 20.66
CA THR A 883 21.35 -50.55 21.67
C THR A 883 20.69 -49.66 22.73
N GLY A 884 19.80 -50.22 23.56
CA GLY A 884 19.22 -49.49 24.69
C GLY A 884 20.29 -48.90 25.62
N LEU A 885 21.43 -49.58 25.78
CA LEU A 885 22.57 -49.10 26.56
C LEU A 885 23.27 -47.90 25.90
N GLU A 886 23.45 -47.93 24.58
CA GLU A 886 24.08 -46.83 23.83
C GLU A 886 23.22 -45.56 23.84
N LEU A 887 21.89 -45.70 23.80
CA LEU A 887 20.98 -44.56 23.95
C LEU A 887 20.99 -43.97 25.36
N ALA A 888 21.02 -44.82 26.40
CA ALA A 888 21.17 -44.38 27.79
C ALA A 888 22.51 -43.64 28.02
N LEU A 889 23.59 -44.13 27.41
CA LEU A 889 24.90 -43.48 27.41
C LEU A 889 24.89 -42.13 26.68
N LEU A 890 24.21 -42.03 25.54
CA LEU A 890 24.09 -40.79 24.76
C LEU A 890 23.37 -39.68 25.54
N GLY A 891 22.36 -40.04 26.32
CA GLY A 891 21.63 -39.13 27.21
C GLY A 891 22.51 -38.46 28.26
N ARG A 892 23.54 -39.16 28.72
CA ARG A 892 24.48 -38.67 29.73
C ARG A 892 25.53 -37.71 29.16
N HIS A 893 25.85 -37.81 27.87
CA HIS A 893 26.80 -36.93 27.17
C HIS A 893 26.33 -36.58 25.74
N PRO A 894 25.47 -35.56 25.57
CA PRO A 894 24.85 -35.25 24.26
C PRO A 894 25.82 -34.68 23.20
N HIS A 895 27.07 -34.37 23.55
CA HIS A 895 28.07 -33.77 22.66
C HIS A 895 29.49 -34.34 22.87
N GLY A 896 29.87 -35.43 22.20
CA GLY A 896 31.29 -35.85 22.17
C GLY A 896 31.59 -37.28 21.68
N LYS A 897 32.80 -37.48 21.15
CA LYS A 897 33.40 -38.73 20.58
C LYS A 897 33.35 -39.95 21.54
N PRO A 898 33.55 -41.21 21.06
CA PRO A 898 33.33 -42.41 21.87
C PRO A 898 34.51 -42.72 22.81
N TRP A 899 34.44 -42.23 24.05
CA TRP A 899 35.40 -42.55 25.12
C TRP A 899 34.62 -42.80 26.42
N TRP A 900 33.78 -43.84 26.43
CA TRP A 900 33.01 -44.24 27.60
C TRP A 900 33.91 -44.96 28.59
N ARG A 901 33.88 -44.59 29.88
CA ARG A 901 34.53 -45.38 30.94
C ARG A 901 33.62 -46.52 31.35
N ASP A 902 34.17 -47.60 31.90
CA ASP A 902 33.38 -48.73 32.38
C ASP A 902 32.38 -48.31 33.49
N GLU A 903 32.72 -47.29 34.27
CA GLU A 903 31.85 -46.68 35.27
C GLU A 903 30.57 -46.06 34.66
N ASP A 904 30.65 -45.45 33.47
CA ASP A 904 29.48 -44.86 32.80
C ASP A 904 28.54 -45.95 32.23
N ARG A 905 29.11 -47.08 31.80
CA ARG A 905 28.31 -48.25 31.36
C ARG A 905 27.54 -48.86 32.52
N GLU A 906 28.13 -48.88 33.71
CA GLU A 906 27.47 -49.43 34.89
C GLU A 906 26.31 -48.54 35.34
N VAL A 907 26.50 -47.23 35.34
CA VAL A 907 25.42 -46.27 35.64
C VAL A 907 24.31 -46.34 34.59
N ALA A 908 24.64 -46.48 33.30
CA ALA A 908 23.65 -46.65 32.25
C ALA A 908 22.87 -47.97 32.35
N ARG A 909 23.50 -49.06 32.83
CA ARG A 909 22.79 -50.32 33.15
C ARG A 909 21.85 -50.15 34.34
N GLN A 910 22.29 -49.50 35.40
CA GLN A 910 21.46 -49.23 36.57
C GLN A 910 20.23 -48.38 36.22
N ALA A 911 20.38 -47.39 35.34
CA ALA A 911 19.27 -46.59 34.84
C ALA A 911 18.27 -47.43 34.02
N LEU A 912 18.76 -48.35 33.18
CA LEU A 912 17.89 -49.29 32.46
C LEU A 912 17.20 -50.28 33.39
N GLU A 913 17.86 -50.72 34.46
CA GLU A 913 17.26 -51.57 35.50
C GLU A 913 16.15 -50.85 36.26
N SER A 914 16.33 -49.57 36.60
CA SER A 914 15.30 -48.80 37.34
C SER A 914 13.98 -48.60 36.60
N VAL A 915 13.97 -48.81 35.27
CA VAL A 915 12.77 -48.76 34.43
C VAL A 915 12.38 -50.11 33.85
N GLU A 916 12.86 -51.22 34.44
CA GLU A 916 12.60 -52.60 33.99
C GLU A 916 13.01 -52.86 32.52
N ALA A 917 13.89 -52.03 31.96
CA ALA A 917 14.35 -52.06 30.58
C ALA A 917 15.72 -52.71 30.40
N ALA A 918 16.28 -53.35 31.45
CA ALA A 918 17.58 -54.02 31.40
C ALA A 918 17.71 -55.03 30.24
N HIS A 919 16.61 -55.72 29.91
CA HIS A 919 16.52 -56.66 28.78
C HIS A 919 16.70 -56.00 27.39
N LEU A 920 16.69 -54.66 27.31
CA LEU A 920 16.90 -53.88 26.09
C LEU A 920 18.35 -53.38 25.96
N ALA A 921 19.20 -53.59 26.98
CA ALA A 921 20.58 -53.08 27.01
C ALA A 921 21.40 -53.49 25.77
N GLU A 922 21.20 -54.72 25.28
CA GLU A 922 21.90 -55.25 24.09
C GLU A 922 21.01 -55.31 22.84
N ARG A 923 19.72 -54.94 22.93
CA ARG A 923 18.82 -54.96 21.77
C ARG A 923 18.91 -53.66 21.00
N LEU A 924 19.01 -53.78 19.67
CA LEU A 924 18.93 -52.64 18.76
C LEU A 924 17.57 -51.96 18.90
N ILE A 925 17.59 -50.65 19.12
CA ILE A 925 16.38 -49.86 19.33
C ILE A 925 15.44 -49.91 18.13
N SER A 926 15.97 -50.07 16.92
CA SER A 926 15.20 -50.30 15.69
C SER A 926 14.36 -51.59 15.70
N THR A 927 14.59 -52.50 16.65
CA THR A 927 13.87 -53.78 16.81
C THR A 927 12.87 -53.78 17.98
N VAL A 928 12.69 -52.64 18.65
CA VAL A 928 11.90 -52.48 19.87
C VAL A 928 10.58 -51.75 19.58
N SER A 929 9.46 -52.19 20.18
CA SER A 929 8.14 -51.59 19.99
C SER A 929 8.04 -50.16 20.56
N GLY A 930 7.18 -49.31 19.99
CA GLY A 930 7.13 -47.86 20.27
C GLY A 930 6.88 -47.45 21.73
N VAL A 931 6.25 -48.31 22.54
CA VAL A 931 6.06 -48.09 23.98
C VAL A 931 7.39 -48.23 24.73
N ASN A 932 8.15 -49.28 24.44
CA ASN A 932 9.45 -49.55 25.06
C ASN A 932 10.52 -48.54 24.60
N PHE A 933 10.45 -48.03 23.36
CA PHE A 933 11.29 -46.92 22.90
C PHE A 933 11.07 -45.65 23.75
N SER A 934 9.80 -45.32 24.03
CA SER A 934 9.44 -44.11 24.77
C SER A 934 9.93 -44.16 26.23
N ILE A 935 9.97 -45.36 26.83
CA ILE A 935 10.49 -45.58 28.19
C ILE A 935 12.00 -45.33 28.24
N VAL A 936 12.78 -45.86 27.28
CA VAL A 936 14.24 -45.67 27.24
C VAL A 936 14.62 -44.22 26.88
N ALA A 937 13.87 -43.58 25.98
CA ALA A 937 14.12 -42.20 25.57
C ALA A 937 13.78 -41.16 26.65
N ALA A 938 12.79 -41.44 27.52
CA ALA A 938 12.39 -40.54 28.60
C ALA A 938 13.46 -40.41 29.70
N GLU A 939 14.10 -41.51 30.11
CA GLU A 939 15.17 -41.48 31.12
C GLU A 939 16.50 -40.98 30.55
N GLY A 940 16.83 -41.30 29.28
CA GLY A 940 17.99 -40.72 28.60
C GLY A 940 17.96 -39.18 28.52
N ALA A 941 16.79 -38.55 28.66
CA ALA A 941 16.62 -37.10 28.64
C ALA A 941 16.59 -36.44 30.05
N PHE A 942 16.51 -37.21 31.15
CA PHE A 942 16.31 -36.69 32.50
C PHE A 942 17.21 -37.37 33.54
N PRO A 943 18.39 -36.82 33.90
CA PRO A 943 19.02 -37.17 35.16
C PRO A 943 18.33 -36.35 36.27
N SER A 944 17.45 -36.97 37.04
CA SER A 944 16.75 -36.28 38.12
C SER A 944 17.72 -35.85 39.23
N PHE A 945 17.58 -34.59 39.62
CA PHE A 945 18.18 -33.96 40.80
C PHE A 945 17.91 -34.77 42.08
N SER A 946 18.96 -35.10 42.85
CA SER A 946 18.95 -34.96 44.32
C SER A 946 20.32 -35.23 44.96
N SER A 947 21.09 -34.16 45.15
CA SER A 947 21.89 -33.91 46.37
C SER A 947 22.67 -32.59 46.21
N GLY A 948 22.13 -31.49 46.76
CA GLY A 948 22.96 -30.34 47.14
C GLY A 948 23.61 -30.59 48.52
N PRO A 949 24.48 -29.72 49.06
CA PRO A 949 24.70 -28.31 48.68
C PRO A 949 26.19 -27.90 48.52
N HIS A 950 26.46 -26.77 47.84
CA HIS A 950 27.35 -25.68 48.30
C HIS A 950 27.67 -24.69 47.15
N PHE A 951 27.00 -23.54 47.18
CA PHE A 951 27.65 -22.28 46.79
C PHE A 951 28.77 -22.02 47.80
N LEU A 952 30.00 -21.77 47.34
CA LEU A 952 30.99 -20.86 47.96
C LEU A 952 32.25 -20.76 47.06
N LEU A 953 32.57 -19.52 46.68
CA LEU A 953 33.91 -18.93 46.51
C LEU A 953 34.79 -19.30 45.28
N LYS A 954 34.94 -18.29 44.40
CA LYS A 954 36.22 -17.93 43.73
C LYS A 954 37.34 -17.82 44.78
N PRO A 955 38.61 -18.19 44.48
CA PRO A 955 39.46 -17.27 43.70
C PRO A 955 40.51 -17.90 42.78
N SER A 956 40.85 -17.12 41.75
CA SER A 956 42.10 -17.14 41.01
C SER A 956 43.29 -16.77 41.89
N THR A 957 44.36 -17.57 41.87
CA THR A 957 45.80 -17.25 42.04
C THR A 957 46.55 -18.55 41.68
N ARG A 958 47.76 -18.62 41.12
CA ARG A 958 48.85 -17.70 40.79
C ARG A 958 49.84 -18.47 39.89
N ARG A 959 50.54 -17.77 39.00
CA ARG A 959 51.98 -17.85 38.69
C ARG A 959 52.27 -16.53 37.96
N GLU A 960 52.80 -15.49 38.60
CA GLU A 960 54.24 -15.27 38.87
C GLU A 960 55.08 -15.64 37.64
N ASP A 961 55.49 -14.66 36.83
CA ASP A 961 56.75 -13.92 37.00
C ASP A 961 56.83 -12.66 36.11
N SER A 962 57.48 -11.62 36.66
CA SER A 962 57.92 -10.31 36.11
C SER A 962 56.88 -9.26 35.69
#